data_AF-A0AAV0JHX3-F1
#
_entry.id   AF-A0AAV0JHX3-F1
#
_cell.length_a   1.000
_cell.length_b   1.000
_cell.length_c   1.000
_cell.angle_alpha   90.00
_cell.angle_beta   90.00
_cell.angle_gamma   90.00
#
_symmetry.space_group_name_H-M   'P 1'
#
loop_
_entity.id
_entity.type
_entity.pdbx_description
1 polymer ?
#
loop_
_entity_poly.entity_id
_entity_poly.type
_entity_poly.pdbx_seq_one_letter_code
_entity_poly.pdbx_strand_id
1 'polypeptide(L)'
;MHPSSCVVLKCQVKLPPTCNCAKPPSTIPFPRSLSLGCSLTTTSQFLPKAMEAPANITIKGILSLLMQSIDDDDDMKKKSVISLGMGDPSAYSCFQAPPVASHAVAEALHSHRFNGYSPTVGLPQTRRAIAEYLSGDLPYDLSSDDVFVTSGCTQAIDVALAMLARPGSNILLPRPGFPIYELCAAFRGLEVRHFDLLPQNGWKVDLAGVEALADQNTVAMVVINPGNPCGNVYSYQHLKEIAETAERLKILVIADEVYGHLAFGRNPFVPMGVFGSTVPVLTLGSLSKRWIVPGWRLGWFVTCDPSGSFRKPKMVERIKKYFDILGGPSTFIQAAVPRILEETEENFFKKTIKVLKQTSDICFDRVKEITCITCPYKPEGSMAVMMKLNLSILEDISDDIDFCFKLAKEESVIILPGTAVGLKNWLRITFAVDPESLEEGLARLKSFSAAVEVQKGDDFKVHVFSSSELIETLNEKWRAVKRKPYPAMYSSVYGGIILDPALMVIPIDDHMVHRGHGVFDTAIILDGYLYELDVHIERILTSASKARISSPFTKDKLRTILIQLATASNCKKGTLRYWLSAGPGNFLLSPSGCPTSAFYAVVIDEEFSQQKEGVKVITSNIPMKPPLFATAKNVNYLPNVLSIMEAEDRGAFASIWVDEEGYVAEGPNVNVAFITQEKELILPPFDNILRGCTALRLLQLAPKLVEQGKLKGVKTGKLTIGEAKAAPEMMFVGSTLPLLPIVMWDDQLIGDGKVGELTMALSDLMWEDMVAGPTTQRIPVPYKQ
;
A
#
# COMPACT_ATOMS: atom_id res chain seq x y z
N MET A 1 -45.59 -11.77 21.33
CA MET A 1 -45.25 -13.10 21.86
C MET A 1 -44.31 -13.78 20.87
N HIS A 2 -43.10 -14.12 21.31
CA HIS A 2 -42.08 -14.92 20.59
C HIS A 2 -42.57 -16.33 20.23
N PRO A 3 -41.79 -17.19 19.51
CA PRO A 3 -40.69 -16.96 18.54
C PRO A 3 -40.78 -17.92 17.31
N SER A 4 -39.93 -17.76 16.28
CA SER A 4 -39.62 -18.85 15.32
C SER A 4 -38.23 -18.69 14.70
N SER A 5 -37.26 -19.38 15.31
CA SER A 5 -36.13 -20.13 14.75
C SER A 5 -35.47 -19.70 13.42
N CYS A 6 -34.21 -19.26 13.56
CA CYS A 6 -33.20 -19.13 12.52
C CYS A 6 -32.57 -20.51 12.23
N VAL A 7 -32.57 -20.95 10.97
CA VAL A 7 -31.89 -22.19 10.52
C VAL A 7 -30.63 -21.80 9.76
N VAL A 8 -29.47 -22.10 10.35
CA VAL A 8 -28.14 -21.95 9.73
C VAL A 8 -27.73 -23.29 9.15
N LEU A 9 -27.67 -23.39 7.82
CA LEU A 9 -27.09 -24.54 7.11
C LEU A 9 -25.56 -24.41 7.07
N LYS A 10 -24.87 -25.21 7.89
CA LYS A 10 -23.43 -25.47 7.79
C LYS A 10 -23.19 -26.63 6.83
N CYS A 11 -22.60 -26.36 5.66
CA CYS A 11 -22.01 -27.39 4.81
C CYS A 11 -20.62 -27.76 5.35
N GLN A 12 -20.49 -28.96 5.92
CA GLN A 12 -19.21 -29.62 6.16
C GLN A 12 -18.87 -30.52 4.97
N VAL A 13 -17.77 -30.22 4.26
CA VAL A 13 -17.20 -31.13 3.26
C VAL A 13 -16.27 -32.11 3.97
N LYS A 14 -16.65 -33.40 3.99
CA LYS A 14 -15.81 -34.53 4.41
C LYS A 14 -15.00 -35.04 3.21
N LEU A 15 -13.67 -35.12 3.34
CA LEU A 15 -12.78 -35.83 2.42
C LEU A 15 -12.81 -37.35 2.75
N PRO A 16 -12.80 -38.26 1.75
CA PRO A 16 -12.73 -39.71 1.99
C PRO A 16 -11.28 -40.22 2.15
N PRO A 17 -11.09 -41.42 2.75
CA PRO A 17 -9.80 -41.88 3.25
C PRO A 17 -8.90 -42.55 2.21
N THR A 18 -7.61 -42.53 2.53
CA THR A 18 -6.47 -43.09 1.81
C THR A 18 -6.52 -44.62 1.67
N CYS A 19 -6.09 -45.13 0.51
CA CYS A 19 -5.86 -46.55 0.27
C CYS A 19 -4.35 -46.83 0.16
N ASN A 20 -3.85 -47.65 1.07
CA ASN A 20 -2.48 -48.21 1.08
C ASN A 20 -2.43 -49.44 0.17
N CYS A 21 -1.41 -49.57 -0.70
CA CYS A 21 -0.85 -50.88 -1.09
C CYS A 21 0.59 -50.77 -1.66
N ALA A 22 1.51 -51.35 -0.90
CA ALA A 22 2.67 -52.21 -1.23
C ALA A 22 3.60 -51.95 -2.45
N LYS A 23 4.91 -52.08 -2.14
CA LYS A 23 6.11 -52.11 -3.00
C LYS A 23 6.32 -53.48 -3.73
N PRO A 24 7.27 -53.59 -4.69
CA PRO A 24 7.17 -54.39 -5.92
C PRO A 24 7.96 -55.71 -5.91
N PRO A 25 7.94 -56.51 -6.99
CA PRO A 25 8.98 -57.47 -7.30
C PRO A 25 9.82 -57.12 -8.54
N SER A 26 11.11 -57.45 -8.41
CA SER A 26 12.23 -57.41 -9.35
C SER A 26 12.25 -58.56 -10.37
N THR A 27 12.84 -58.37 -11.56
CA THR A 27 13.96 -59.12 -12.22
C THR A 27 13.95 -58.98 -13.78
N ILE A 28 14.92 -58.28 -14.43
CA ILE A 28 16.17 -58.73 -15.15
C ILE A 28 15.94 -59.27 -16.61
N PRO A 29 16.82 -59.15 -17.64
CA PRO A 29 18.00 -58.28 -17.92
C PRO A 29 18.01 -57.55 -19.31
N PHE A 30 18.89 -56.56 -19.46
CA PHE A 30 19.41 -56.00 -20.74
C PHE A 30 20.62 -56.79 -21.27
N PRO A 31 20.89 -56.80 -22.60
CA PRO A 31 22.23 -57.05 -23.15
C PRO A 31 23.05 -55.74 -23.34
N ARG A 32 24.36 -55.90 -23.24
CA ARG A 32 25.42 -54.87 -23.19
C ARG A 32 25.82 -54.27 -24.55
N SER A 33 26.28 -53.02 -24.43
CA SER A 33 27.41 -52.35 -25.11
C SER A 33 27.39 -52.10 -26.63
N LEU A 34 27.37 -50.81 -27.00
CA LEU A 34 28.49 -50.15 -27.69
C LEU A 34 28.40 -48.63 -27.51
N SER A 35 29.52 -48.03 -27.11
CA SER A 35 29.73 -46.65 -26.71
C SER A 35 29.89 -45.70 -27.89
N LEU A 36 29.31 -44.49 -27.81
CA LEU A 36 29.96 -43.23 -28.22
C LEU A 36 29.15 -42.04 -27.69
N GLY A 37 29.87 -41.02 -27.22
CA GLY A 37 29.41 -40.05 -26.22
C GLY A 37 28.31 -39.08 -26.67
N CYS A 38 27.55 -38.62 -25.68
CA CYS A 38 26.71 -37.44 -25.81
C CYS A 38 26.69 -36.71 -24.46
N SER A 39 27.10 -35.44 -24.47
CA SER A 39 27.00 -34.51 -23.35
C SER A 39 25.54 -34.40 -22.93
N LEU A 40 25.23 -34.81 -21.70
CA LEU A 40 23.95 -34.53 -21.06
C LEU A 40 23.99 -33.09 -20.54
N THR A 41 23.59 -32.15 -21.41
CA THR A 41 22.99 -30.89 -20.95
C THR A 41 21.67 -31.25 -20.27
N THR A 42 21.60 -30.98 -18.98
CA THR A 42 20.40 -31.12 -18.16
C THR A 42 19.26 -30.28 -18.76
N THR A 43 18.27 -30.96 -19.32
CA THR A 43 16.97 -30.40 -19.70
C THR A 43 16.25 -29.86 -18.46
N SER A 44 16.46 -28.57 -18.20
CA SER A 44 15.68 -27.72 -17.30
C SER A 44 15.27 -26.45 -18.07
N GLN A 45 14.62 -26.62 -19.22
CA GLN A 45 14.04 -25.50 -19.98
C GLN A 45 12.74 -25.96 -20.67
N PHE A 46 11.69 -26.19 -19.87
CA PHE A 46 10.30 -26.28 -20.36
C PHE A 46 9.34 -25.48 -19.48
N LEU A 47 9.81 -24.40 -18.89
CA LEU A 47 8.97 -23.24 -18.61
C LEU A 47 9.38 -22.20 -19.65
N PRO A 48 8.46 -21.71 -20.52
CA PRO A 48 8.70 -20.47 -21.24
C PRO A 48 9.15 -19.41 -20.22
N LYS A 49 9.99 -18.44 -20.63
CA LYS A 49 10.21 -17.19 -19.88
C LYS A 49 8.91 -16.85 -19.15
N ALA A 50 8.99 -16.67 -17.83
CA ALA A 50 7.85 -16.44 -16.96
C ALA A 50 6.76 -15.69 -17.72
N MET A 51 5.58 -16.28 -17.85
CA MET A 51 4.40 -15.56 -18.32
C MET A 51 4.10 -14.51 -17.26
N GLU A 52 4.85 -13.42 -17.27
CA GLU A 52 4.60 -12.27 -16.42
C GLU A 52 3.28 -11.67 -16.89
N ALA A 53 2.28 -11.73 -16.01
CA ALA A 53 1.07 -10.96 -16.22
C ALA A 53 1.49 -9.48 -16.36
N PRO A 54 0.89 -8.71 -17.29
CA PRO A 54 1.21 -7.29 -17.41
C PRO A 54 1.08 -6.61 -16.05
N ALA A 55 2.08 -5.84 -15.63
CA ALA A 55 2.07 -5.08 -14.37
C ALA A 55 1.03 -3.94 -14.34
N ASN A 56 0.07 -3.95 -15.28
CA ASN A 56 -0.90 -2.89 -15.48
C ASN A 56 -1.85 -2.85 -14.29
N ILE A 57 -1.90 -1.68 -13.65
CA ILE A 57 -2.75 -1.48 -12.51
C ILE A 57 -4.20 -1.35 -12.98
N THR A 58 -5.09 -2.25 -12.55
CA THR A 58 -6.52 -2.17 -12.89
C THR A 58 -7.22 -1.16 -11.99
N ILE A 59 -8.28 -0.49 -12.51
CA ILE A 59 -9.16 0.38 -11.72
C ILE A 59 -9.65 -0.34 -10.46
N LYS A 60 -10.11 -1.60 -10.62
CA LYS A 60 -10.61 -2.41 -9.49
C LYS A 60 -9.49 -2.74 -8.49
N GLY A 61 -8.27 -2.97 -8.97
CA GLY A 61 -7.08 -3.20 -8.14
C GLY A 61 -6.76 -2.00 -7.25
N ILE A 62 -6.62 -0.80 -7.84
CA ILE A 62 -6.36 0.43 -7.05
C ILE A 62 -7.49 0.72 -6.08
N LEU A 63 -8.74 0.62 -6.50
CA LEU A 63 -9.87 0.87 -5.61
C LEU A 63 -9.88 -0.12 -4.44
N SER A 64 -9.51 -1.39 -4.67
CA SER A 64 -9.41 -2.37 -3.59
C SER A 64 -8.30 -2.02 -2.60
N LEU A 65 -7.14 -1.54 -3.07
CA LEU A 65 -6.06 -1.07 -2.20
C LEU A 65 -6.46 0.18 -1.40
N LEU A 66 -7.14 1.15 -2.03
CA LEU A 66 -7.67 2.34 -1.36
C LEU A 66 -8.74 1.99 -0.32
N MET A 67 -9.56 0.97 -0.57
CA MET A 67 -10.53 0.47 0.42
C MET A 67 -9.83 -0.21 1.59
N GLN A 68 -8.77 -0.98 1.34
CA GLN A 68 -7.98 -1.66 2.38
C GLN A 68 -7.16 -0.70 3.24
N SER A 69 -6.82 0.49 2.74
CA SER A 69 -6.09 1.50 3.50
C SER A 69 -6.96 2.30 4.50
N ILE A 70 -8.28 2.06 4.50
CA ILE A 70 -9.19 2.66 5.48
C ILE A 70 -9.20 1.74 6.71
N ASP A 71 -8.70 2.23 7.85
CA ASP A 71 -8.60 1.44 9.10
C ASP A 71 -9.98 0.96 9.57
N ASP A 72 -10.10 -0.35 9.83
CA ASP A 72 -11.33 -0.98 10.34
C ASP A 72 -11.41 -1.06 11.88
N ASP A 73 -10.35 -0.65 12.60
CA ASP A 73 -10.13 -0.98 14.02
C ASP A 73 -10.56 0.08 15.07
N ASP A 74 -11.12 1.24 14.69
CA ASP A 74 -11.52 2.29 15.65
C ASP A 74 -13.06 2.49 15.70
N ASP A 75 -13.73 1.65 16.50
CA ASP A 75 -15.19 1.53 16.66
C ASP A 75 -15.92 2.81 17.14
N MET A 76 -15.20 3.90 17.45
CA MET A 76 -15.76 5.09 18.11
C MET A 76 -15.72 6.40 17.29
N LYS A 77 -15.16 6.42 16.06
CA LYS A 77 -15.16 7.59 15.16
C LYS A 77 -15.25 7.23 13.65
N LYS A 78 -16.10 6.29 13.25
CA LYS A 78 -16.19 5.91 11.83
C LYS A 78 -16.89 7.00 10.99
N LYS A 79 -16.12 7.82 10.25
CA LYS A 79 -16.66 8.59 9.11
C LYS A 79 -17.24 7.58 8.11
N SER A 80 -18.41 7.87 7.54
CA SER A 80 -18.96 7.02 6.47
C SER A 80 -18.05 7.07 5.25
N VAL A 81 -17.75 5.91 4.66
CA VAL A 81 -16.95 5.82 3.44
C VAL A 81 -17.76 6.37 2.27
N ILE A 82 -17.19 7.36 1.59
CA ILE A 82 -17.77 7.94 0.36
C ILE A 82 -16.86 7.57 -0.79
N SER A 83 -17.34 6.71 -1.68
CA SER A 83 -16.62 6.42 -2.92
C SER A 83 -17.05 7.38 -4.01
N LEU A 84 -16.11 8.18 -4.51
CA LEU A 84 -16.23 8.93 -5.77
C LEU A 84 -15.30 8.33 -6.85
N GLY A 85 -14.68 7.19 -6.56
CA GLY A 85 -13.78 6.47 -7.45
C GLY A 85 -14.44 5.31 -8.19
N MET A 86 -15.55 4.75 -7.69
CA MET A 86 -16.24 3.63 -8.35
C MET A 86 -17.07 4.08 -9.56
N GLY A 87 -17.01 3.32 -10.66
CA GLY A 87 -17.77 3.61 -11.89
C GLY A 87 -19.11 2.87 -11.99
N ASP A 88 -19.66 2.41 -10.86
CA ASP A 88 -20.94 1.68 -10.79
C ASP A 88 -22.03 2.58 -10.20
N PRO A 89 -22.94 3.13 -11.04
CA PRO A 89 -24.01 4.00 -10.55
C PRO A 89 -25.07 3.23 -9.75
N SER A 90 -25.21 1.91 -9.93
CA SER A 90 -26.28 1.12 -9.31
C SER A 90 -26.13 0.96 -7.78
N ALA A 91 -24.98 1.37 -7.23
CA ALA A 91 -24.76 1.44 -5.79
C ALA A 91 -25.52 2.60 -5.12
N TYR A 92 -26.00 3.58 -5.90
CA TYR A 92 -26.63 4.80 -5.37
C TYR A 92 -28.14 4.78 -5.60
N SER A 93 -28.87 5.32 -4.64
CA SER A 93 -30.34 5.23 -4.62
C SER A 93 -30.98 5.97 -5.79
N CYS A 94 -30.35 7.06 -6.25
CA CYS A 94 -30.81 7.87 -7.37
C CYS A 94 -30.69 7.19 -8.75
N PHE A 95 -29.97 6.08 -8.85
CA PHE A 95 -29.79 5.31 -10.09
C PHE A 95 -30.34 3.89 -9.91
N GLN A 96 -31.57 3.67 -10.39
CA GLN A 96 -32.21 2.36 -10.38
C GLN A 96 -32.46 1.88 -11.82
N ALA A 97 -32.52 0.57 -12.01
CA ALA A 97 -32.94 -0.01 -13.28
C ALA A 97 -34.41 0.36 -13.58
N PRO A 98 -34.80 0.53 -14.85
CA PRO A 98 -36.18 0.81 -15.18
C PRO A 98 -37.06 -0.42 -14.84
N PRO A 99 -38.27 -0.25 -14.28
CA PRO A 99 -39.11 -1.37 -13.85
C PRO A 99 -39.37 -2.41 -14.95
N VAL A 100 -39.53 -1.94 -16.20
CA VAL A 100 -39.74 -2.82 -17.35
C VAL A 100 -38.60 -3.80 -17.58
N ALA A 101 -37.36 -3.42 -17.26
CA ALA A 101 -36.22 -4.31 -17.40
C ALA A 101 -36.30 -5.48 -16.42
N SER A 102 -36.58 -5.19 -15.15
CA SER A 102 -36.75 -6.22 -14.12
C SER A 102 -37.93 -7.14 -14.42
N HIS A 103 -39.06 -6.57 -14.88
CA HIS A 103 -40.22 -7.36 -15.28
C HIS A 103 -39.94 -8.25 -16.48
N ALA A 104 -39.29 -7.74 -17.52
CA ALA A 104 -38.96 -8.50 -18.73
C ALA A 104 -38.03 -9.68 -18.42
N VAL A 105 -37.04 -9.47 -17.54
CA VAL A 105 -36.14 -10.55 -17.08
C VAL A 105 -36.89 -11.59 -16.25
N ALA A 106 -37.73 -11.15 -15.31
CA ALA A 106 -38.54 -12.06 -14.49
C ALA A 106 -39.51 -12.89 -15.35
N GLU A 107 -40.15 -12.27 -16.34
CA GLU A 107 -41.02 -12.97 -17.28
C GLU A 107 -40.26 -13.99 -18.13
N ALA A 108 -39.08 -13.63 -18.65
CA ALA A 108 -38.23 -14.55 -19.39
C ALA A 108 -37.86 -15.78 -18.54
N LEU A 109 -37.53 -15.58 -17.26
CA LEU A 109 -37.25 -16.65 -16.29
C LEU A 109 -38.48 -17.54 -16.03
N HIS A 110 -39.63 -16.94 -15.71
CA HIS A 110 -40.86 -17.68 -15.43
C HIS A 110 -41.42 -18.41 -16.66
N SER A 111 -41.08 -17.96 -17.87
CA SER A 111 -41.53 -18.63 -19.09
C SER A 111 -40.87 -19.99 -19.30
N HIS A 112 -39.72 -20.24 -18.66
CA HIS A 112 -38.87 -21.43 -18.85
C HIS A 112 -38.42 -21.70 -20.30
N ARG A 113 -38.70 -20.78 -21.25
CA ARG A 113 -38.37 -20.94 -22.68
C ARG A 113 -36.92 -20.61 -23.02
N PHE A 114 -36.21 -19.93 -22.11
CA PHE A 114 -34.88 -19.39 -22.35
C PHE A 114 -33.82 -20.00 -21.42
N ASN A 115 -33.98 -21.26 -21.04
CA ASN A 115 -33.00 -21.98 -20.20
C ASN A 115 -31.91 -22.71 -21.01
N GLY A 116 -32.17 -22.98 -22.30
CA GLY A 116 -31.25 -23.70 -23.18
C GLY A 116 -30.15 -22.81 -23.79
N TYR A 117 -29.25 -23.44 -24.54
CA TYR A 117 -28.22 -22.75 -25.32
C TYR A 117 -28.84 -21.88 -26.42
N SER A 118 -28.28 -20.69 -26.65
CA SER A 118 -28.58 -19.84 -27.81
C SER A 118 -27.55 -20.06 -28.93
N PRO A 119 -27.80 -19.56 -30.16
CA PRO A 119 -26.70 -19.27 -31.07
C PRO A 119 -25.63 -18.44 -30.37
N THR A 120 -24.36 -18.74 -30.62
CA THR A 120 -23.19 -18.11 -29.97
C THR A 120 -23.07 -16.62 -30.28
N VAL A 121 -23.61 -16.20 -31.42
CA VAL A 121 -23.77 -14.79 -31.83
C VAL A 121 -24.93 -14.06 -31.14
N GLY A 122 -25.77 -14.79 -30.39
CA GLY A 122 -26.94 -14.29 -29.68
C GLY A 122 -28.30 -14.73 -30.27
N LEU A 123 -29.35 -14.58 -29.46
CA LEU A 123 -30.73 -14.92 -29.84
C LEU A 123 -31.22 -14.06 -31.02
N PRO A 124 -31.94 -14.63 -32.02
CA PRO A 124 -32.38 -13.89 -33.20
C PRO A 124 -33.20 -12.63 -32.88
N GLN A 125 -34.14 -12.71 -31.95
CA GLN A 125 -34.97 -11.57 -31.54
C GLN A 125 -34.15 -10.47 -30.87
N THR A 126 -33.13 -10.84 -30.10
CA THR A 126 -32.23 -9.90 -29.42
C THR A 126 -31.37 -9.16 -30.43
N ARG A 127 -30.77 -9.88 -31.38
CA ARG A 127 -29.95 -9.29 -32.45
C ARG A 127 -30.76 -8.32 -33.31
N ARG A 128 -32.00 -8.69 -33.65
CA ARG A 128 -32.92 -7.84 -34.41
C ARG A 128 -33.25 -6.55 -33.65
N ALA A 129 -33.66 -6.67 -32.38
CA ALA A 129 -34.03 -5.50 -31.58
C ALA A 129 -32.86 -4.53 -31.38
N ILE A 130 -31.63 -5.04 -31.20
CA ILE A 130 -30.43 -4.20 -31.14
C ILE A 130 -30.16 -3.51 -32.48
N ALA A 131 -30.30 -4.24 -33.60
CA ALA A 131 -30.13 -3.66 -34.93
C ALA A 131 -31.13 -2.53 -35.20
N GLU A 132 -32.43 -2.76 -34.92
CA GLU A 132 -33.50 -1.77 -35.05
C GLU A 132 -33.25 -0.55 -34.17
N TYR A 133 -32.89 -0.78 -32.89
CA TYR A 133 -32.57 0.29 -31.95
C TYR A 133 -31.43 1.18 -32.43
N LEU A 134 -30.31 0.59 -32.87
CA LEU A 134 -29.15 1.35 -33.33
C LEU A 134 -29.38 2.01 -34.69
N SER A 135 -30.20 1.41 -35.57
CA SER A 135 -30.53 2.00 -36.87
C SER A 135 -31.26 3.34 -36.73
N GLY A 136 -31.99 3.56 -35.64
CA GLY A 136 -32.71 4.81 -35.38
C GLY A 136 -31.82 6.06 -35.32
N ASP A 137 -30.53 5.90 -35.03
CA ASP A 137 -29.55 7.00 -34.97
C ASP A 137 -28.55 6.98 -36.15
N LEU A 138 -28.76 6.10 -37.13
CA LEU A 138 -27.88 5.92 -38.29
C LEU A 138 -28.56 6.36 -39.60
N PRO A 139 -27.79 6.77 -40.62
CA PRO A 139 -28.34 7.10 -41.93
C PRO A 139 -28.67 5.87 -42.79
N TYR A 140 -28.55 4.66 -42.24
CA TYR A 140 -28.81 3.38 -42.90
C TYR A 140 -29.26 2.33 -41.88
N ASP A 141 -29.97 1.31 -42.37
CA ASP A 141 -30.45 0.23 -41.52
C ASP A 141 -29.38 -0.85 -41.32
N LEU A 142 -29.20 -1.24 -40.07
CA LEU A 142 -28.44 -2.42 -39.68
C LEU A 142 -29.32 -3.67 -39.80
N SER A 143 -28.73 -4.77 -40.24
CA SER A 143 -29.37 -6.08 -40.19
C SER A 143 -29.01 -6.81 -38.90
N SER A 144 -29.78 -7.84 -38.53
CA SER A 144 -29.40 -8.72 -37.41
C SER A 144 -28.03 -9.39 -37.63
N ASP A 145 -27.59 -9.54 -38.88
CA ASP A 145 -26.28 -10.12 -39.24
C ASP A 145 -25.09 -9.20 -38.98
N ASP A 146 -25.35 -7.91 -38.80
CA ASP A 146 -24.35 -6.94 -38.37
C ASP A 146 -24.17 -6.94 -36.84
N VAL A 147 -25.02 -7.65 -36.08
CA VAL A 147 -25.07 -7.64 -34.61
C VAL A 147 -24.65 -8.96 -33.97
N PHE A 148 -23.74 -8.86 -33.00
CA PHE A 148 -23.28 -9.96 -32.15
C PHE A 148 -23.47 -9.60 -30.67
N VAL A 149 -24.15 -10.45 -29.92
CA VAL A 149 -24.47 -10.21 -28.50
C VAL A 149 -23.31 -10.70 -27.63
N THR A 150 -22.90 -9.88 -26.65
CA THR A 150 -21.72 -10.12 -25.81
C THR A 150 -22.06 -10.05 -24.31
N SER A 151 -21.19 -10.65 -23.49
CA SER A 151 -21.23 -10.61 -22.03
C SER A 151 -20.76 -9.26 -21.48
N GLY A 152 -21.52 -8.21 -21.81
CA GLY A 152 -21.20 -6.81 -21.56
C GLY A 152 -20.14 -6.27 -22.52
N CYS A 153 -19.92 -4.95 -22.48
CA CYS A 153 -19.00 -4.26 -23.40
C CYS A 153 -17.54 -4.78 -23.26
N THR A 154 -17.12 -5.25 -22.09
CA THR A 154 -15.79 -5.84 -21.90
C THR A 154 -15.51 -7.04 -22.82
N GLN A 155 -16.49 -7.93 -23.03
CA GLN A 155 -16.30 -9.03 -23.98
C GLN A 155 -16.32 -8.51 -25.42
N ALA A 156 -17.11 -7.48 -25.73
CA ALA A 156 -17.09 -6.83 -27.04
C ALA A 156 -15.70 -6.23 -27.36
N ILE A 157 -15.03 -5.64 -26.36
CA ILE A 157 -13.66 -5.14 -26.46
C ILE A 157 -12.67 -6.29 -26.72
N ASP A 158 -12.71 -7.37 -25.93
CA ASP A 158 -11.82 -8.52 -26.14
C ASP A 158 -11.98 -9.11 -27.55
N VAL A 159 -13.23 -9.26 -28.01
CA VAL A 159 -13.53 -9.72 -29.37
C VAL A 159 -12.94 -8.76 -30.40
N ALA A 160 -13.21 -7.46 -30.29
CA ALA A 160 -12.71 -6.47 -31.24
C ALA A 160 -11.18 -6.52 -31.38
N LEU A 161 -10.46 -6.64 -30.27
CA LEU A 161 -8.99 -6.71 -30.29
C LEU A 161 -8.48 -8.06 -30.79
N ALA A 162 -9.04 -9.17 -30.32
CA ALA A 162 -8.62 -10.51 -30.74
C ALA A 162 -8.83 -10.76 -32.25
N MET A 163 -9.87 -10.15 -32.81
CA MET A 163 -10.19 -10.24 -34.22
C MET A 163 -9.23 -9.46 -35.13
N LEU A 164 -8.60 -8.42 -34.61
CA LEU A 164 -7.67 -7.55 -35.35
C LEU A 164 -6.21 -7.90 -35.09
N ALA A 165 -5.94 -8.56 -33.97
CA ALA A 165 -4.61 -9.00 -33.60
C ALA A 165 -4.01 -9.95 -34.65
N ARG A 166 -2.78 -9.61 -35.04
CA ARG A 166 -1.88 -10.43 -35.85
C ARG A 166 -0.44 -10.17 -35.36
N PRO A 167 0.51 -11.09 -35.60
CA PRO A 167 1.90 -10.84 -35.23
C PRO A 167 2.40 -9.51 -35.80
N GLY A 168 2.94 -8.64 -34.94
CA GLY A 168 3.50 -7.34 -35.31
C GLY A 168 2.50 -6.21 -35.56
N SER A 169 1.19 -6.43 -35.36
CA SER A 169 0.22 -5.32 -35.42
C SER A 169 0.29 -4.41 -34.19
N ASN A 170 -0.08 -3.14 -34.40
CA ASN A 170 -0.31 -2.17 -33.32
C ASN A 170 -1.72 -1.57 -33.38
N ILE A 171 -2.18 -1.01 -32.26
CA ILE A 171 -3.45 -0.30 -32.11
C ILE A 171 -3.26 1.06 -31.45
N LEU A 172 -4.06 2.04 -31.87
CA LEU A 172 -4.05 3.38 -31.31
C LEU A 172 -5.12 3.51 -30.22
N LEU A 173 -4.70 3.80 -28.98
CA LEU A 173 -5.60 3.99 -27.83
C LEU A 173 -5.54 5.45 -27.33
N PRO A 174 -6.65 6.01 -26.80
CA PRO A 174 -6.63 7.34 -26.21
C PRO A 174 -5.88 7.37 -24.88
N ARG A 175 -5.20 8.48 -24.59
CA ARG A 175 -4.64 8.82 -23.28
C ARG A 175 -5.20 10.17 -22.80
N PRO A 176 -5.86 10.23 -21.62
CA PRO A 176 -6.26 9.09 -20.79
C PRO A 176 -7.34 8.23 -21.47
N GLY A 177 -7.48 6.98 -21.04
CA GLY A 177 -8.41 6.02 -21.66
C GLY A 177 -8.91 4.96 -20.68
N PHE A 178 -9.87 4.13 -21.13
CA PHE A 178 -10.38 3.03 -20.32
C PHE A 178 -9.36 1.86 -20.31
N PRO A 179 -8.78 1.48 -19.15
CA PRO A 179 -7.60 0.59 -19.10
C PRO A 179 -7.81 -0.82 -19.62
N ILE A 180 -9.07 -1.25 -19.79
CA ILE A 180 -9.37 -2.61 -20.24
C ILE A 180 -8.86 -2.87 -21.66
N TYR A 181 -8.80 -1.85 -22.52
CA TYR A 181 -8.29 -1.98 -23.88
C TYR A 181 -6.83 -2.40 -23.87
N GLU A 182 -6.02 -1.73 -23.05
CA GLU A 182 -4.60 -2.01 -22.94
C GLU A 182 -4.34 -3.40 -22.35
N LEU A 183 -5.11 -3.80 -21.34
CA LEU A 183 -5.04 -5.14 -20.77
C LEU A 183 -5.39 -6.23 -21.80
N CYS A 184 -6.50 -6.07 -22.52
CA CYS A 184 -6.90 -6.99 -23.57
C CYS A 184 -5.89 -7.03 -24.72
N ALA A 185 -5.32 -5.89 -25.14
CA ALA A 185 -4.29 -5.82 -26.16
C ALA A 185 -3.02 -6.60 -25.75
N ALA A 186 -2.57 -6.42 -24.50
CA ALA A 186 -1.40 -7.10 -23.95
C ALA A 186 -1.55 -8.63 -23.99
N PHE A 187 -2.72 -9.16 -23.60
CA PHE A 187 -3.01 -10.61 -23.68
C PHE A 187 -3.04 -11.16 -25.11
N ARG A 188 -3.14 -10.30 -26.12
CA ARG A 188 -3.15 -10.68 -27.55
C ARG A 188 -1.84 -10.37 -28.27
N GLY A 189 -0.83 -9.86 -27.56
CA GLY A 189 0.45 -9.44 -28.16
C GLY A 189 0.28 -8.30 -29.17
N LEU A 190 -0.76 -7.48 -29.00
CA LEU A 190 -1.03 -6.31 -29.83
C LEU A 190 -0.27 -5.11 -29.24
N GLU A 191 0.65 -4.50 -30.00
CA GLU A 191 1.39 -3.33 -29.53
C GLU A 191 0.42 -2.16 -29.34
N VAL A 192 0.47 -1.52 -28.17
CA VAL A 192 -0.37 -0.35 -27.85
C VAL A 192 0.43 0.92 -28.08
N ARG A 193 -0.13 1.86 -28.84
CA ARG A 193 0.39 3.22 -29.00
C ARG A 193 -0.67 4.22 -28.56
N HIS A 194 -0.32 5.14 -27.66
CA HIS A 194 -1.28 6.10 -27.14
C HIS A 194 -1.25 7.43 -27.89
N PHE A 195 -2.41 7.90 -28.36
CA PHE A 195 -2.59 9.28 -28.79
C PHE A 195 -3.19 10.12 -27.67
N ASP A 196 -2.88 11.41 -27.63
CA ASP A 196 -3.34 12.29 -26.56
C ASP A 196 -4.74 12.85 -26.83
N LEU A 197 -5.49 13.02 -25.74
CA LEU A 197 -6.70 13.84 -25.71
C LEU A 197 -6.35 15.22 -25.16
N LEU A 198 -6.78 16.28 -25.85
CA LEU A 198 -6.39 17.66 -25.56
C LEU A 198 -7.28 18.29 -24.47
N PRO A 199 -6.83 18.42 -23.21
CA PRO A 199 -7.72 18.77 -22.09
C PRO A 199 -8.35 20.15 -22.23
N GLN A 200 -7.58 21.13 -22.71
CA GLN A 200 -8.04 22.51 -22.90
C GLN A 200 -9.02 22.69 -24.07
N ASN A 201 -9.08 21.69 -24.97
CA ASN A 201 -9.94 21.71 -26.15
C ASN A 201 -11.09 20.72 -26.02
N GLY A 202 -11.62 20.52 -24.81
CA GLY A 202 -12.73 19.60 -24.56
C GLY A 202 -12.38 18.13 -24.77
N TRP A 203 -11.12 17.76 -24.51
CA TRP A 203 -10.60 16.40 -24.68
C TRP A 203 -10.75 15.84 -26.11
N LYS A 204 -10.70 16.74 -27.10
CA LYS A 204 -10.60 16.36 -28.51
C LYS A 204 -9.38 15.47 -28.75
N VAL A 205 -9.56 14.51 -29.66
CA VAL A 205 -8.47 13.68 -30.18
C VAL A 205 -7.43 14.58 -30.85
N ASP A 206 -6.15 14.41 -30.50
CA ASP A 206 -5.05 14.99 -31.26
C ASP A 206 -4.83 14.21 -32.56
N LEU A 207 -5.49 14.65 -33.63
CA LEU A 207 -5.44 14.00 -34.94
C LEU A 207 -4.04 14.01 -35.55
N ALA A 208 -3.24 15.05 -35.31
CA ALA A 208 -1.85 15.10 -35.77
C ALA A 208 -0.99 14.05 -35.06
N GLY A 209 -1.21 13.88 -33.75
CA GLY A 209 -0.60 12.79 -32.97
C GLY A 209 -1.01 11.41 -33.47
N VAL A 210 -2.28 11.21 -33.83
CA VAL A 210 -2.77 9.96 -34.44
C VAL A 210 -2.05 9.65 -35.76
N GLU A 211 -1.95 10.63 -36.66
CA GLU A 211 -1.25 10.46 -37.94
C GLU A 211 0.25 10.17 -37.76
N ALA A 212 0.90 10.78 -36.77
CA ALA A 212 2.32 10.57 -36.48
C ALA A 212 2.63 9.19 -35.87
N LEU A 213 1.68 8.58 -35.16
CA LEU A 213 1.84 7.27 -34.50
C LEU A 213 1.50 6.08 -35.41
N ALA A 214 0.68 6.32 -36.43
CA ALA A 214 0.21 5.29 -37.33
C ALA A 214 1.31 4.82 -38.29
N ASP A 215 1.30 3.52 -38.60
CA ASP A 215 2.16 2.90 -39.60
C ASP A 215 1.38 1.84 -40.39
N GLN A 216 2.06 1.13 -41.30
CA GLN A 216 1.46 0.07 -42.10
C GLN A 216 0.92 -1.13 -41.29
N ASN A 217 1.31 -1.25 -40.02
CA ASN A 217 0.90 -2.32 -39.11
C ASN A 217 -0.24 -1.88 -38.16
N THR A 218 -0.60 -0.60 -38.14
CA THR A 218 -1.72 -0.09 -37.36
C THR A 218 -3.04 -0.67 -37.86
N VAL A 219 -3.84 -1.24 -36.96
CA VAL A 219 -5.08 -1.97 -37.34
C VAL A 219 -6.35 -1.19 -37.09
N ALA A 220 -6.34 -0.36 -36.05
CA ALA A 220 -7.49 0.41 -35.62
C ALA A 220 -7.08 1.57 -34.72
N MET A 221 -7.98 2.54 -34.59
CA MET A 221 -8.00 3.48 -33.47
C MET A 221 -9.25 3.28 -32.62
N VAL A 222 -9.12 3.42 -31.31
CA VAL A 222 -10.25 3.36 -30.37
C VAL A 222 -10.73 4.77 -30.05
N VAL A 223 -12.04 4.99 -30.17
CA VAL A 223 -12.72 6.24 -29.81
C VAL A 223 -13.75 5.92 -28.74
N ILE A 224 -13.66 6.59 -27.58
CA ILE A 224 -14.61 6.42 -26.47
C ILE A 224 -15.47 7.69 -26.40
N ASN A 225 -16.75 7.58 -26.75
CA ASN A 225 -17.64 8.75 -26.87
C ASN A 225 -19.09 8.37 -26.51
N PRO A 226 -19.71 8.95 -25.48
CA PRO A 226 -19.12 9.83 -24.47
C PRO A 226 -17.97 9.20 -23.67
N GLY A 227 -16.98 10.01 -23.30
CA GLY A 227 -15.71 9.51 -22.76
C GLY A 227 -15.73 9.11 -21.28
N ASN A 228 -15.13 7.97 -20.95
CA ASN A 228 -14.61 7.65 -19.61
C ASN A 228 -13.09 7.47 -19.76
N PRO A 229 -12.27 8.32 -19.11
CA PRO A 229 -12.57 9.06 -17.88
C PRO A 229 -12.96 10.55 -18.04
N CYS A 230 -12.89 11.12 -19.24
CA CYS A 230 -12.91 12.58 -19.41
C CYS A 230 -14.28 13.26 -19.34
N GLY A 231 -15.38 12.54 -19.61
CA GLY A 231 -16.72 13.12 -19.68
C GLY A 231 -16.99 13.95 -20.93
N ASN A 232 -16.16 13.84 -21.97
CA ASN A 232 -16.35 14.55 -23.24
C ASN A 232 -17.48 13.95 -24.09
N VAL A 233 -18.09 14.79 -24.92
CA VAL A 233 -19.00 14.41 -25.99
C VAL A 233 -18.55 15.12 -27.26
N TYR A 234 -18.10 14.36 -28.26
CA TYR A 234 -17.59 14.95 -29.50
C TYR A 234 -18.71 15.53 -30.35
N SER A 235 -18.41 16.66 -30.99
CA SER A 235 -19.31 17.23 -32.00
C SER A 235 -19.29 16.37 -33.26
N TYR A 236 -20.36 16.46 -34.04
CA TYR A 236 -20.45 15.83 -35.36
C TYR A 236 -19.20 16.13 -36.22
N GLN A 237 -18.76 17.38 -36.25
CA GLN A 237 -17.62 17.81 -37.05
C GLN A 237 -16.31 17.14 -36.61
N HIS A 238 -16.08 17.00 -35.30
CA HIS A 238 -14.87 16.34 -34.78
C HIS A 238 -14.89 14.82 -35.06
N LEU A 239 -16.05 14.17 -34.94
CA LEU A 239 -16.21 12.75 -35.31
C LEU A 239 -15.99 12.53 -36.81
N LYS A 240 -16.46 13.46 -37.66
CA LYS A 240 -16.20 13.46 -39.09
C LYS A 240 -14.69 13.54 -39.38
N GLU A 241 -13.98 14.46 -38.73
CA GLU A 241 -12.53 14.61 -38.88
C GLU A 241 -11.77 13.35 -38.44
N ILE A 242 -12.23 12.68 -37.36
CA ILE A 242 -11.72 11.36 -36.95
C ILE A 242 -11.93 10.32 -38.06
N ALA A 243 -13.14 10.25 -38.63
CA ALA A 243 -13.47 9.29 -39.68
C ALA A 243 -12.58 9.48 -40.94
N GLU A 244 -12.44 10.73 -41.40
CA GLU A 244 -11.60 11.10 -42.53
C GLU A 244 -10.12 10.80 -42.26
N THR A 245 -9.66 10.98 -41.02
CA THR A 245 -8.28 10.64 -40.62
C THR A 245 -8.07 9.13 -40.65
N ALA A 246 -8.99 8.35 -40.10
CA ALA A 246 -8.91 6.88 -40.13
C ALA A 246 -8.98 6.33 -41.58
N GLU A 247 -9.79 6.94 -42.44
CA GLU A 247 -9.86 6.63 -43.87
C GLU A 247 -8.51 6.87 -44.57
N ARG A 248 -7.88 8.04 -44.36
CA ARG A 248 -6.53 8.35 -44.91
C ARG A 248 -5.50 7.32 -44.46
N LEU A 249 -5.54 6.91 -43.19
CA LEU A 249 -4.64 5.93 -42.60
C LEU A 249 -4.99 4.48 -42.97
N LYS A 250 -6.14 4.24 -43.60
CA LYS A 250 -6.66 2.91 -43.97
C LYS A 250 -6.80 1.96 -42.77
N ILE A 251 -7.18 2.52 -41.63
CA ILE A 251 -7.48 1.79 -40.41
C ILE A 251 -8.98 1.86 -40.11
N LEU A 252 -9.49 0.94 -39.31
CA LEU A 252 -10.88 1.00 -38.84
C LEU A 252 -11.01 1.79 -37.54
N VAL A 253 -12.24 2.19 -37.20
CA VAL A 253 -12.54 2.82 -35.91
C VAL A 253 -13.30 1.86 -35.01
N ILE A 254 -12.78 1.61 -33.81
CA ILE A 254 -13.54 0.95 -32.74
C ILE A 254 -14.20 2.06 -31.92
N ALA A 255 -15.52 2.14 -31.97
CA ALA A 255 -16.30 3.13 -31.23
C ALA A 255 -16.89 2.50 -29.97
N ASP A 256 -16.33 2.86 -28.81
CA ASP A 256 -16.90 2.54 -27.51
C ASP A 256 -17.97 3.55 -27.16
N GLU A 257 -19.22 3.15 -27.34
CA GLU A 257 -20.41 3.96 -27.14
C GLU A 257 -21.24 3.41 -25.99
N VAL A 258 -20.59 2.79 -25.00
CA VAL A 258 -21.26 2.26 -23.81
C VAL A 258 -22.01 3.33 -23.01
N TYR A 259 -21.61 4.59 -23.12
CA TYR A 259 -22.28 5.77 -22.58
C TYR A 259 -23.19 6.47 -23.59
N GLY A 260 -23.51 5.85 -24.73
CA GLY A 260 -24.36 6.43 -25.76
C GLY A 260 -25.64 7.02 -25.19
N HIS A 261 -25.97 8.22 -25.65
CA HIS A 261 -27.10 9.04 -25.17
C HIS A 261 -27.03 9.52 -23.72
N LEU A 262 -25.97 9.21 -22.96
CA LEU A 262 -25.69 9.86 -21.68
C LEU A 262 -24.95 11.18 -21.91
N ALA A 263 -25.56 12.07 -22.70
CA ALA A 263 -25.06 13.40 -23.05
C ALA A 263 -26.02 14.48 -22.49
N PHE A 264 -25.45 15.47 -21.82
CA PHE A 264 -26.18 16.55 -21.15
C PHE A 264 -25.54 17.93 -21.31
N GLY A 265 -24.44 18.01 -22.07
CA GLY A 265 -23.73 19.24 -22.43
C GLY A 265 -24.30 19.92 -23.66
N ARG A 266 -23.42 20.57 -24.43
CA ARG A 266 -23.80 21.35 -25.61
C ARG A 266 -23.98 20.45 -26.84
N ASN A 267 -23.11 19.46 -26.97
CA ASN A 267 -23.19 18.51 -28.07
C ASN A 267 -24.22 17.41 -27.76
N PRO A 268 -25.12 17.07 -28.69
CA PRO A 268 -25.87 15.82 -28.60
C PRO A 268 -24.92 14.64 -28.81
N PHE A 269 -25.36 13.45 -28.38
CA PHE A 269 -24.68 12.22 -28.76
C PHE A 269 -24.86 11.98 -30.27
N VAL A 270 -23.76 11.67 -30.96
CA VAL A 270 -23.74 11.25 -32.37
C VAL A 270 -22.95 9.95 -32.43
N PRO A 271 -23.55 8.85 -32.90
CA PRO A 271 -22.83 7.59 -33.02
C PRO A 271 -21.81 7.67 -34.16
N MET A 272 -20.61 7.12 -33.94
CA MET A 272 -19.55 7.04 -34.93
C MET A 272 -19.98 6.25 -36.18
N GLY A 273 -20.94 5.33 -36.01
CA GLY A 273 -21.54 4.57 -37.11
C GLY A 273 -22.18 5.44 -38.20
N VAL A 274 -22.54 6.70 -37.91
CA VAL A 274 -23.00 7.68 -38.92
C VAL A 274 -21.98 7.82 -40.06
N PHE A 275 -20.69 7.66 -39.75
CA PHE A 275 -19.59 7.74 -40.71
C PHE A 275 -19.18 6.38 -41.29
N GLY A 276 -20.01 5.34 -41.14
CA GLY A 276 -19.73 3.98 -41.63
C GLY A 276 -19.49 3.90 -43.15
N SER A 277 -20.07 4.82 -43.93
CA SER A 277 -19.82 4.91 -45.38
C SER A 277 -18.43 5.48 -45.70
N THR A 278 -17.81 6.20 -44.77
CA THR A 278 -16.47 6.80 -44.90
C THR A 278 -15.40 5.83 -44.41
N VAL A 279 -15.60 5.22 -43.24
CA VAL A 279 -14.66 4.27 -42.64
C VAL A 279 -15.41 3.11 -41.99
N PRO A 280 -14.92 1.86 -42.05
CA PRO A 280 -15.53 0.77 -41.30
C PRO A 280 -15.48 1.04 -39.80
N VAL A 281 -16.64 0.96 -39.14
CA VAL A 281 -16.77 1.20 -37.69
C VAL A 281 -17.21 -0.07 -36.97
N LEU A 282 -16.55 -0.41 -35.86
CA LEU A 282 -17.00 -1.40 -34.89
C LEU A 282 -17.63 -0.68 -33.71
N THR A 283 -18.95 -0.70 -33.61
CA THR A 283 -19.70 -0.07 -32.51
C THR A 283 -19.85 -1.06 -31.35
N LEU A 284 -19.35 -0.66 -30.19
CA LEU A 284 -19.45 -1.42 -28.93
C LEU A 284 -20.41 -0.71 -27.98
N GLY A 285 -21.30 -1.46 -27.34
CA GLY A 285 -22.24 -0.88 -26.38
C GLY A 285 -22.81 -1.91 -25.41
N SER A 286 -23.63 -1.44 -24.46
CA SER A 286 -24.29 -2.32 -23.50
C SER A 286 -25.45 -1.68 -22.75
N LEU A 287 -26.25 -2.50 -22.09
CA LEU A 287 -27.28 -2.03 -21.14
C LEU A 287 -26.68 -1.47 -19.83
N SER A 288 -25.38 -1.65 -19.61
CA SER A 288 -24.73 -1.42 -18.31
C SER A 288 -24.88 -0.01 -17.76
N LYS A 289 -24.84 1.01 -18.62
CA LYS A 289 -24.78 2.42 -18.19
C LYS A 289 -26.10 3.13 -18.43
N ARG A 290 -26.63 3.10 -19.66
CA ARG A 290 -27.89 3.77 -19.99
C ARG A 290 -29.12 3.18 -19.27
N TRP A 291 -29.12 1.88 -18.95
CA TRP A 291 -30.20 1.21 -18.21
C TRP A 291 -29.85 0.84 -16.76
N ILE A 292 -28.68 1.25 -16.26
CA ILE A 292 -28.26 1.06 -14.85
C ILE A 292 -28.28 -0.42 -14.42
N VAL A 293 -27.84 -1.33 -15.29
CA VAL A 293 -27.76 -2.77 -15.00
C VAL A 293 -26.36 -3.36 -15.31
N PRO A 294 -25.27 -2.78 -14.79
CA PRO A 294 -23.91 -3.22 -15.15
C PRO A 294 -23.63 -4.68 -14.77
N GLY A 295 -24.26 -5.18 -13.70
CA GLY A 295 -24.15 -6.56 -13.23
C GLY A 295 -24.84 -7.60 -14.11
N TRP A 296 -25.74 -7.21 -15.03
CA TRP A 296 -26.48 -8.17 -15.88
C TRP A 296 -25.67 -8.70 -17.07
N ARG A 297 -24.51 -8.10 -17.32
CA ARG A 297 -23.51 -8.58 -18.30
C ARG A 297 -24.10 -8.78 -19.70
N LEU A 298 -24.84 -7.81 -20.23
CA LEU A 298 -25.31 -7.85 -21.61
C LEU A 298 -24.85 -6.62 -22.40
N GLY A 299 -24.16 -6.86 -23.51
CA GLY A 299 -23.70 -5.87 -24.47
C GLY A 299 -23.75 -6.36 -25.90
N TRP A 300 -23.18 -5.58 -26.81
CA TRP A 300 -23.16 -5.87 -28.24
C TRP A 300 -21.87 -5.43 -28.90
N PHE A 301 -21.53 -6.14 -29.96
CA PHE A 301 -20.50 -5.84 -30.94
C PHE A 301 -21.19 -5.73 -32.30
N VAL A 302 -21.09 -4.57 -32.95
CA VAL A 302 -21.86 -4.26 -34.17
C VAL A 302 -20.94 -3.76 -35.27
N THR A 303 -21.10 -4.30 -36.48
CA THR A 303 -20.34 -3.88 -37.67
C THR A 303 -21.10 -2.81 -38.45
N CYS A 304 -20.69 -1.56 -38.31
CA CYS A 304 -21.25 -0.38 -38.98
C CYS A 304 -20.43 -0.07 -40.24
N ASP A 305 -20.77 -0.74 -41.35
CA ASP A 305 -19.99 -0.71 -42.60
C ASP A 305 -20.91 -0.98 -43.81
N PRO A 306 -21.69 0.01 -44.25
CA PRO A 306 -22.55 -0.10 -45.42
C PRO A 306 -21.77 -0.43 -46.71
N SER A 307 -20.47 -0.12 -46.75
CA SER A 307 -19.55 -0.46 -47.85
C SER A 307 -19.18 -1.96 -47.89
N GLY A 308 -19.49 -2.72 -46.85
CA GLY A 308 -19.50 -4.19 -46.86
C GLY A 308 -18.13 -4.86 -46.71
N SER A 309 -17.11 -4.18 -46.18
CA SER A 309 -15.82 -4.80 -45.85
C SER A 309 -15.95 -5.91 -44.80
N PHE A 310 -16.77 -5.73 -43.76
CA PHE A 310 -17.08 -6.77 -42.76
C PHE A 310 -17.97 -7.90 -43.30
N ARG A 311 -18.74 -7.65 -44.37
CA ARG A 311 -19.62 -8.64 -45.01
C ARG A 311 -18.88 -9.62 -45.92
N LYS A 312 -17.57 -9.45 -46.10
CA LYS A 312 -16.73 -10.41 -46.84
C LYS A 312 -16.80 -11.78 -46.16
N PRO A 313 -17.05 -12.90 -46.89
CA PRO A 313 -17.29 -14.21 -46.30
C PRO A 313 -16.22 -14.66 -45.28
N LYS A 314 -14.94 -14.45 -45.58
CA LYS A 314 -13.83 -14.78 -44.68
C LYS A 314 -13.86 -14.00 -43.37
N MET A 315 -14.31 -12.74 -43.39
CA MET A 315 -14.42 -11.96 -42.17
C MET A 315 -15.62 -12.40 -41.33
N VAL A 316 -16.78 -12.57 -41.95
CA VAL A 316 -17.97 -13.08 -41.25
C VAL A 316 -17.68 -14.43 -40.59
N GLU A 317 -17.01 -15.34 -41.29
CA GLU A 317 -16.61 -16.64 -40.75
C GLU A 317 -15.63 -16.50 -39.58
N ARG A 318 -14.65 -15.59 -39.68
CA ARG A 318 -13.70 -15.32 -38.58
C ARG A 318 -14.42 -14.78 -37.34
N ILE A 319 -15.38 -13.86 -37.50
CA ILE A 319 -16.17 -13.31 -36.38
C ILE A 319 -16.94 -14.46 -35.72
N LYS A 320 -17.74 -15.19 -36.49
CA LYS A 320 -18.60 -16.28 -35.98
C LYS A 320 -17.80 -17.35 -35.24
N LYS A 321 -16.69 -17.82 -35.81
CA LYS A 321 -15.81 -18.81 -35.16
C LYS A 321 -15.24 -18.33 -33.83
N TYR A 322 -14.94 -17.03 -33.71
CA TYR A 322 -14.46 -16.48 -32.45
C TYR A 322 -15.58 -16.39 -31.40
N PHE A 323 -16.81 -16.08 -31.82
CA PHE A 323 -17.96 -16.14 -30.91
C PHE A 323 -18.29 -17.57 -30.44
N ASP A 324 -18.03 -18.59 -31.27
CA ASP A 324 -18.28 -19.99 -30.91
C ASP A 324 -17.52 -20.46 -29.67
N ILE A 325 -16.33 -19.90 -29.40
CA ILE A 325 -15.52 -20.25 -28.23
C ILE A 325 -15.87 -19.46 -26.96
N LEU A 326 -16.76 -18.46 -27.05
CA LEU A 326 -17.08 -17.54 -25.94
C LEU A 326 -18.37 -17.89 -25.18
N GLY A 327 -19.26 -18.70 -25.75
CA GLY A 327 -20.48 -19.19 -25.10
C GLY A 327 -21.64 -18.19 -24.93
N GLY A 328 -21.44 -16.90 -25.22
CA GLY A 328 -22.47 -15.85 -25.20
C GLY A 328 -22.98 -15.47 -23.79
N PRO A 329 -23.80 -14.40 -23.66
CA PRO A 329 -24.40 -14.02 -22.38
C PRO A 329 -25.63 -14.85 -22.02
N SER A 330 -26.08 -14.74 -20.75
CA SER A 330 -27.27 -15.43 -20.24
C SER A 330 -28.51 -15.23 -21.12
N THR A 331 -29.09 -16.33 -21.59
CA THR A 331 -30.18 -16.36 -22.58
C THR A 331 -31.48 -15.72 -22.10
N PHE A 332 -31.81 -15.81 -20.81
CA PHE A 332 -32.97 -15.12 -20.23
C PHE A 332 -32.80 -13.59 -20.18
N ILE A 333 -31.56 -13.07 -20.02
CA ILE A 333 -31.29 -11.63 -20.15
C ILE A 333 -31.40 -11.21 -21.61
N GLN A 334 -30.85 -12.00 -22.54
CA GLN A 334 -30.99 -11.74 -23.98
C GLN A 334 -32.46 -11.66 -24.40
N ALA A 335 -33.30 -12.59 -23.94
CA ALA A 335 -34.72 -12.64 -24.26
C ALA A 335 -35.50 -11.41 -23.79
N ALA A 336 -35.05 -10.76 -22.71
CA ALA A 336 -35.66 -9.53 -22.19
C ALA A 336 -35.31 -8.28 -23.01
N VAL A 337 -34.24 -8.31 -23.81
CA VAL A 337 -33.70 -7.14 -24.53
C VAL A 337 -34.71 -6.43 -25.44
N PRO A 338 -35.48 -7.13 -26.31
CA PRO A 338 -36.43 -6.44 -27.18
C PRO A 338 -37.38 -5.55 -26.39
N ARG A 339 -37.94 -6.11 -25.32
CA ARG A 339 -38.84 -5.41 -24.40
C ARG A 339 -38.15 -4.27 -23.66
N ILE A 340 -36.92 -4.48 -23.19
CA ILE A 340 -36.11 -3.43 -22.53
C ILE A 340 -35.89 -2.24 -23.47
N LEU A 341 -35.51 -2.49 -24.72
CA LEU A 341 -35.20 -1.43 -25.68
C LEU A 341 -36.46 -0.67 -26.12
N GLU A 342 -37.56 -1.38 -26.36
CA GLU A 342 -38.81 -0.81 -26.87
C GLU A 342 -39.67 -0.15 -25.80
N GLU A 343 -39.83 -0.78 -24.63
CA GLU A 343 -40.79 -0.35 -23.61
C GLU A 343 -40.18 0.53 -22.49
N THR A 344 -38.86 0.79 -22.50
CA THR A 344 -38.29 1.74 -21.52
C THR A 344 -38.76 3.15 -21.82
N GLU A 345 -39.55 3.72 -20.92
CA GLU A 345 -40.11 5.06 -21.09
C GLU A 345 -39.03 6.15 -21.22
N GLU A 346 -39.24 7.09 -22.14
CA GLU A 346 -38.36 8.24 -22.33
C GLU A 346 -38.15 9.09 -21.05
N ASN A 347 -39.17 9.11 -20.17
CA ASN A 347 -39.09 9.78 -18.87
C ASN A 347 -37.98 9.20 -17.96
N PHE A 348 -37.71 7.89 -18.05
CA PHE A 348 -36.61 7.26 -17.31
C PHE A 348 -35.26 7.84 -17.74
N PHE A 349 -35.02 7.94 -19.05
CA PHE A 349 -33.77 8.50 -19.58
C PHE A 349 -33.64 9.99 -19.23
N LYS A 350 -34.71 10.78 -19.39
CA LYS A 350 -34.73 12.20 -19.03
C LYS A 350 -34.41 12.44 -17.55
N LYS A 351 -34.96 11.63 -16.64
CA LYS A 351 -34.64 11.68 -15.20
C LYS A 351 -33.17 11.36 -14.95
N THR A 352 -32.65 10.29 -15.54
CA THR A 352 -31.24 9.90 -15.40
C THR A 352 -30.29 11.00 -15.89
N ILE A 353 -30.56 11.55 -17.08
CA ILE A 353 -29.82 12.68 -17.65
C ILE A 353 -29.88 13.92 -16.76
N LYS A 354 -31.07 14.23 -16.20
CA LYS A 354 -31.24 15.37 -15.30
C LYS A 354 -30.37 15.23 -14.05
N VAL A 355 -30.34 14.04 -13.43
CA VAL A 355 -29.51 13.77 -12.24
C VAL A 355 -28.03 13.83 -12.58
N LEU A 356 -27.59 13.23 -13.69
CA LEU A 356 -26.19 13.30 -14.13
C LEU A 356 -25.76 14.74 -14.44
N LYS A 357 -26.62 15.53 -15.08
CA LYS A 357 -26.35 16.95 -15.33
C LYS A 357 -26.23 17.72 -14.01
N GLN A 358 -27.17 17.54 -13.10
CA GLN A 358 -27.17 18.21 -11.79
C GLN A 358 -25.90 17.89 -10.99
N THR A 359 -25.53 16.62 -10.91
CA THR A 359 -24.34 16.17 -10.17
C THR A 359 -23.04 16.58 -10.85
N SER A 360 -23.00 16.59 -12.19
CA SER A 360 -21.90 17.19 -12.95
C SER A 360 -21.76 18.70 -12.66
N ASP A 361 -22.87 19.43 -12.62
CA ASP A 361 -22.91 20.87 -12.31
C ASP A 361 -22.34 21.10 -10.88
N ILE A 362 -22.82 20.34 -9.88
CA ILE A 362 -22.30 20.36 -8.50
C ILE A 362 -20.79 20.07 -8.47
N CYS A 363 -20.35 18.98 -9.12
CA CYS A 363 -18.96 18.56 -9.12
C CYS A 363 -18.05 19.66 -9.72
N PHE A 364 -18.44 20.24 -10.84
CA PHE A 364 -17.70 21.30 -11.51
C PHE A 364 -17.65 22.59 -10.68
N ASP A 365 -18.74 22.99 -10.05
CA ASP A 365 -18.81 24.24 -9.30
C ASP A 365 -18.09 24.15 -7.95
N ARG A 366 -18.23 23.05 -7.20
CA ARG A 366 -17.56 22.85 -5.91
C ARG A 366 -16.05 22.74 -6.03
N VAL A 367 -15.55 22.13 -7.11
CA VAL A 367 -14.10 21.97 -7.32
C VAL A 367 -13.38 23.29 -7.56
N LYS A 368 -14.07 24.34 -8.03
CA LYS A 368 -13.49 25.69 -8.12
C LYS A 368 -13.06 26.24 -6.76
N GLU A 369 -13.59 25.71 -5.67
CA GLU A 369 -13.25 26.09 -4.31
C GLU A 369 -12.04 25.32 -3.73
N ILE A 370 -11.44 24.40 -4.50
CA ILE A 370 -10.32 23.54 -4.08
C ILE A 370 -9.09 23.94 -4.88
N THR A 371 -8.13 24.63 -4.27
CA THR A 371 -7.11 25.37 -5.04
C THR A 371 -6.11 24.44 -5.76
N CYS A 372 -5.84 23.26 -5.19
CA CYS A 372 -4.94 22.28 -5.79
C CYS A 372 -5.58 21.47 -6.93
N ILE A 373 -6.87 21.62 -7.22
CA ILE A 373 -7.58 20.85 -8.25
C ILE A 373 -8.10 21.79 -9.33
N THR A 374 -7.88 21.46 -10.60
CA THR A 374 -8.43 22.22 -11.72
C THR A 374 -9.17 21.30 -12.68
N CYS A 375 -10.43 21.62 -12.97
CA CYS A 375 -11.18 20.97 -14.04
C CYS A 375 -11.00 21.76 -15.35
N PRO A 376 -10.18 21.30 -16.32
CA PRO A 376 -9.89 22.07 -17.53
C PRO A 376 -11.11 22.25 -18.43
N TYR A 377 -12.03 21.27 -18.41
CA TYR A 377 -13.23 21.29 -19.21
C TYR A 377 -14.37 20.59 -18.48
N LYS A 378 -15.52 21.25 -18.40
CA LYS A 378 -16.73 20.70 -17.77
C LYS A 378 -17.21 19.47 -18.54
N PRO A 379 -17.55 18.35 -17.88
CA PRO A 379 -18.04 17.17 -18.58
C PRO A 379 -19.38 17.49 -19.27
N GLU A 380 -19.56 16.94 -20.45
CA GLU A 380 -20.76 17.08 -21.29
C GLU A 380 -21.56 15.78 -21.38
N GLY A 381 -21.04 14.68 -20.83
CA GLY A 381 -21.70 13.39 -20.82
C GLY A 381 -20.97 12.37 -19.94
N SER A 382 -21.33 11.08 -20.11
CA SER A 382 -20.79 9.97 -19.30
C SER A 382 -21.17 10.09 -17.82
N MET A 383 -20.31 9.60 -16.93
CA MET A 383 -20.52 9.49 -15.48
C MET A 383 -19.29 9.91 -14.66
N ALA A 384 -18.22 10.40 -15.32
CA ALA A 384 -16.97 10.77 -14.67
C ALA A 384 -16.30 11.95 -15.37
N VAL A 385 -15.40 12.60 -14.63
CA VAL A 385 -14.61 13.74 -15.10
C VAL A 385 -13.16 13.59 -14.66
N MET A 386 -12.24 14.06 -15.51
CA MET A 386 -10.82 14.17 -15.20
C MET A 386 -10.49 15.56 -14.67
N MET A 387 -9.79 15.59 -13.54
CA MET A 387 -9.37 16.82 -12.87
C MET A 387 -7.85 16.82 -12.68
N LYS A 388 -7.21 17.95 -12.97
CA LYS A 388 -5.76 18.10 -12.84
C LYS A 388 -5.42 18.38 -11.38
N LEU A 389 -4.45 17.66 -10.84
CA LEU A 389 -3.90 17.87 -9.50
C LEU A 389 -2.63 18.72 -9.60
N ASN A 390 -2.58 19.82 -8.86
CA ASN A 390 -1.42 20.69 -8.77
C ASN A 390 -0.59 20.33 -7.53
N LEU A 391 0.34 19.39 -7.69
CA LEU A 391 1.24 18.97 -6.61
C LEU A 391 2.16 20.10 -6.11
N SER A 392 2.44 21.13 -6.91
CA SER A 392 3.38 22.21 -6.55
C SER A 392 2.89 23.12 -5.41
N ILE A 393 1.65 22.94 -4.98
CA ILE A 393 1.04 23.65 -3.86
C ILE A 393 0.59 22.69 -2.77
N LEU A 394 1.06 21.44 -2.77
CA LEU A 394 0.74 20.45 -1.75
C LEU A 394 2.01 20.04 -1.00
N GLU A 395 1.94 20.01 0.32
CA GLU A 395 3.01 19.55 1.22
C GLU A 395 2.80 18.08 1.54
N ASP A 396 3.90 17.33 1.62
CA ASP A 396 3.86 15.88 1.93
C ASP A 396 2.96 15.07 0.96
N ILE A 397 2.87 15.47 -0.31
CA ILE A 397 2.16 14.68 -1.34
C ILE A 397 3.06 14.53 -2.56
N SER A 398 3.46 13.28 -2.85
CA SER A 398 4.43 12.97 -3.89
C SER A 398 3.83 12.82 -5.30
N ASP A 399 2.64 12.21 -5.41
CA ASP A 399 1.91 12.04 -6.67
C ASP A 399 0.38 11.89 -6.46
N ASP A 400 -0.38 11.63 -7.53
CA ASP A 400 -1.82 11.41 -7.45
C ASP A 400 -2.22 10.13 -6.70
N ILE A 401 -1.35 9.12 -6.67
CA ILE A 401 -1.61 7.88 -5.91
C ILE A 401 -1.53 8.20 -4.42
N ASP A 402 -0.43 8.81 -3.98
CA ASP A 402 -0.20 9.24 -2.59
C ASP A 402 -1.33 10.16 -2.10
N PHE A 403 -1.73 11.15 -2.92
CA PHE A 403 -2.89 12.00 -2.63
C PHE A 403 -4.16 11.19 -2.35
N CYS A 404 -4.49 10.23 -3.21
CA CYS A 404 -5.70 9.41 -3.06
C CYS A 404 -5.64 8.50 -1.83
N PHE A 405 -4.47 7.93 -1.49
CA PHE A 405 -4.32 7.08 -0.30
C PHE A 405 -4.45 7.89 0.99
N LYS A 406 -3.82 9.07 1.08
CA LYS A 406 -3.94 9.94 2.26
C LYS A 406 -5.37 10.46 2.44
N LEU A 407 -6.02 10.90 1.35
CA LEU A 407 -7.42 11.28 1.38
C LEU A 407 -8.33 10.13 1.85
N ALA A 408 -8.12 8.92 1.34
CA ALA A 408 -8.90 7.75 1.75
C ALA A 408 -8.72 7.45 3.24
N LYS A 409 -7.48 7.50 3.73
CA LYS A 409 -7.14 7.23 5.13
C LYS A 409 -7.69 8.29 6.10
N GLU A 410 -7.55 9.57 5.78
CA GLU A 410 -7.88 10.68 6.70
C GLU A 410 -9.35 11.10 6.64
N GLU A 411 -9.95 11.04 5.45
CA GLU A 411 -11.30 11.55 5.20
C GLU A 411 -12.33 10.48 4.82
N SER A 412 -11.90 9.23 4.66
CA SER A 412 -12.75 8.12 4.17
C SER A 412 -13.40 8.45 2.82
N VAL A 413 -12.70 9.22 1.97
CA VAL A 413 -13.13 9.57 0.61
C VAL A 413 -12.24 8.85 -0.40
N ILE A 414 -12.84 8.04 -1.26
CA ILE A 414 -12.11 7.29 -2.30
C ILE A 414 -12.26 8.00 -3.62
N ILE A 415 -11.16 8.45 -4.21
CA ILE A 415 -11.07 8.99 -5.58
C ILE A 415 -10.11 8.10 -6.37
N LEU A 416 -10.32 7.95 -7.69
CA LEU A 416 -9.40 7.17 -8.51
C LEU A 416 -8.24 8.06 -8.98
N PRO A 417 -6.97 7.69 -8.73
CA PRO A 417 -5.82 8.40 -9.28
C PRO A 417 -5.79 8.27 -10.81
N GLY A 418 -5.44 9.36 -11.48
CA GLY A 418 -5.37 9.48 -12.93
C GLY A 418 -4.32 8.55 -13.55
N THR A 419 -3.29 8.18 -12.80
CA THR A 419 -2.32 7.15 -13.17
C THR A 419 -3.01 5.83 -13.54
N ALA A 420 -4.12 5.48 -12.89
CA ALA A 420 -4.90 4.28 -13.19
C ALA A 420 -5.55 4.30 -14.59
N VAL A 421 -5.67 5.47 -15.21
CA VAL A 421 -6.27 5.69 -16.54
C VAL A 421 -5.27 6.32 -17.53
N GLY A 422 -3.98 6.24 -17.19
CA GLY A 422 -2.88 6.63 -18.08
C GLY A 422 -2.44 8.09 -17.98
N LEU A 423 -2.86 8.86 -16.95
CA LEU A 423 -2.52 10.28 -16.83
C LEU A 423 -2.09 10.67 -15.40
N LYS A 424 -0.77 10.76 -15.18
CA LYS A 424 -0.16 11.09 -13.88
C LYS A 424 -0.50 12.48 -13.39
N ASN A 425 -0.69 12.64 -12.08
CA ASN A 425 -1.05 13.92 -11.44
C ASN A 425 -2.43 14.43 -11.85
N TRP A 426 -3.37 13.51 -12.08
CA TRP A 426 -4.78 13.80 -12.30
C TRP A 426 -5.63 12.92 -11.39
N LEU A 427 -6.91 13.25 -11.30
CA LEU A 427 -7.90 12.54 -10.51
C LEU A 427 -9.11 12.24 -11.41
N ARG A 428 -9.63 11.02 -11.37
CA ARG A 428 -10.92 10.67 -11.96
C ARG A 428 -11.98 10.62 -10.87
N ILE A 429 -12.93 11.55 -10.95
CA ILE A 429 -14.07 11.64 -10.03
C ILE A 429 -15.33 11.21 -10.77
N THR A 430 -16.08 10.26 -10.22
CA THR A 430 -17.45 10.00 -10.67
C THR A 430 -18.41 11.01 -10.05
N PHE A 431 -19.31 11.53 -10.87
CA PHE A 431 -20.45 12.33 -10.40
C PHE A 431 -21.75 11.52 -10.43
N ALA A 432 -21.73 10.26 -10.88
CA ALA A 432 -22.90 9.38 -10.89
C ALA A 432 -23.15 8.75 -9.51
N VAL A 433 -23.36 9.61 -8.52
CA VAL A 433 -23.62 9.28 -7.12
C VAL A 433 -24.80 10.10 -6.59
N ASP A 434 -25.31 9.78 -5.40
CA ASP A 434 -26.35 10.59 -4.75
C ASP A 434 -25.81 12.04 -4.51
N PRO A 435 -26.58 13.11 -4.83
CA PRO A 435 -26.09 14.49 -4.72
C PRO A 435 -25.53 14.86 -3.34
N GLU A 436 -26.15 14.37 -2.26
CA GLU A 436 -25.70 14.58 -0.89
C GLU A 436 -24.33 13.92 -0.63
N SER A 437 -24.13 12.70 -1.14
CA SER A 437 -22.83 12.00 -1.04
C SER A 437 -21.74 12.71 -1.85
N LEU A 438 -22.10 13.27 -3.02
CA LEU A 438 -21.17 14.06 -3.82
C LEU A 438 -20.75 15.34 -3.09
N GLU A 439 -21.71 16.10 -2.54
CA GLU A 439 -21.42 17.33 -1.81
C GLU A 439 -20.54 17.08 -0.57
N GLU A 440 -20.88 16.07 0.23
CA GLU A 440 -20.09 15.69 1.40
C GLU A 440 -18.67 15.21 1.00
N GLY A 441 -18.56 14.37 -0.03
CA GLY A 441 -17.26 13.89 -0.51
C GLY A 441 -16.36 15.02 -1.02
N LEU A 442 -16.93 16.01 -1.73
CA LEU A 442 -16.21 17.20 -2.18
C LEU A 442 -15.88 18.17 -1.04
N ALA A 443 -16.74 18.28 -0.02
CA ALA A 443 -16.48 19.08 1.17
C ALA A 443 -15.29 18.52 1.96
N ARG A 444 -15.24 17.20 2.17
CA ARG A 444 -14.09 16.53 2.81
C ARG A 444 -12.82 16.63 1.98
N LEU A 445 -12.91 16.48 0.66
CA LEU A 445 -11.79 16.71 -0.26
C LEU A 445 -11.23 18.13 -0.12
N LYS A 446 -12.10 19.14 0.00
CA LYS A 446 -11.70 20.54 0.22
C LYS A 446 -10.99 20.69 1.57
N SER A 447 -11.55 20.13 2.64
CA SER A 447 -10.93 20.17 3.98
C SER A 447 -9.54 19.52 4.00
N PHE A 448 -9.40 18.34 3.39
CA PHE A 448 -8.11 17.67 3.24
C PHE A 448 -7.12 18.51 2.43
N SER A 449 -7.55 19.01 1.27
CA SER A 449 -6.71 19.84 0.41
C SER A 449 -6.20 21.09 1.14
N ALA A 450 -7.06 21.77 1.89
CA ALA A 450 -6.67 22.94 2.69
C ALA A 450 -5.67 22.59 3.82
N ALA A 451 -5.75 21.39 4.38
CA ALA A 451 -4.83 20.93 5.43
C ALA A 451 -3.43 20.61 4.90
N VAL A 452 -3.32 20.21 3.63
CA VAL A 452 -2.08 19.80 2.97
C VAL A 452 -1.58 20.82 1.94
N GLU A 453 -2.24 21.98 1.79
CA GLU A 453 -1.82 23.03 0.87
C GLU A 453 -0.59 23.81 1.40
N VAL A 454 0.46 23.90 0.58
CA VAL A 454 1.61 24.79 0.76
C VAL A 454 1.09 26.22 0.80
N GLN A 455 1.25 26.88 1.93
CA GLN A 455 0.92 28.31 2.08
C GLN A 455 1.80 29.15 1.15
N LYS A 456 1.36 29.37 -0.10
CA LYS A 456 2.00 30.31 -1.03
C LYS A 456 1.52 31.74 -0.76
N GLY A 457 2.21 32.40 0.16
CA GLY A 457 2.40 33.84 0.15
C GLY A 457 1.18 34.71 0.47
N ASP A 458 0.71 34.66 1.70
CA ASP A 458 0.74 35.90 2.48
C ASP A 458 2.16 36.05 2.99
N ASP A 459 2.70 37.27 2.96
CA ASP A 459 3.87 37.76 3.67
C ASP A 459 4.33 36.73 4.73
N PHE A 460 5.21 35.76 4.36
CA PHE A 460 5.53 34.62 5.24
C PHE A 460 6.33 35.16 6.40
N LYS A 461 5.60 35.63 7.41
CA LYS A 461 6.13 36.05 8.67
C LYS A 461 6.32 34.78 9.44
N VAL A 462 7.58 34.39 9.58
CA VAL A 462 7.99 33.47 10.63
C VAL A 462 7.38 34.02 11.92
N HIS A 463 6.40 33.30 12.47
CA HIS A 463 5.71 33.74 13.67
C HIS A 463 6.74 33.87 14.79
N VAL A 464 6.92 35.09 15.28
CA VAL A 464 7.80 35.35 16.43
C VAL A 464 6.97 35.06 17.67
N PHE A 465 7.10 33.83 18.17
CA PHE A 465 6.41 33.43 19.39
C PHE A 465 6.88 34.28 20.57
N SER A 466 5.92 34.83 21.32
CA SER A 466 6.14 35.15 22.74
C SER A 466 6.28 33.86 23.55
N SER A 467 6.85 33.95 24.75
CA SER A 467 7.04 32.79 25.63
C SER A 467 5.73 32.06 25.95
N SER A 468 4.63 32.79 26.16
CA SER A 468 3.32 32.22 26.45
C SER A 468 2.72 31.49 25.24
N GLU A 469 2.82 32.08 24.05
CA GLU A 469 2.29 31.47 22.81
C GLU A 469 3.06 30.19 22.47
N LEU A 470 4.38 30.18 22.67
CA LEU A 470 5.20 28.99 22.45
C LEU A 470 4.78 27.85 23.39
N ILE A 471 4.57 28.15 24.69
CA ILE A 471 4.16 27.14 25.68
C ILE A 471 2.78 26.58 25.34
N GLU A 472 1.84 27.42 24.90
CA GLU A 472 0.51 26.98 24.46
C GLU A 472 0.61 26.07 23.23
N THR A 473 1.38 26.48 22.22
CA THR A 473 1.62 25.70 21.00
C THR A 473 2.28 24.34 21.30
N LEU A 474 3.27 24.32 22.20
CA LEU A 474 3.90 23.08 22.65
C LEU A 474 2.88 22.17 23.35
N ASN A 475 1.99 22.74 24.16
CA ASN A 475 0.95 21.98 24.85
C ASN A 475 -0.12 21.42 23.89
N GLU A 476 -0.47 22.15 22.84
CA GLU A 476 -1.45 21.70 21.83
C GLU A 476 -1.04 20.40 21.15
N LYS A 477 0.24 20.24 20.80
CA LYS A 477 0.77 18.97 20.25
C LYS A 477 0.48 17.77 21.15
N TRP A 478 0.45 17.98 22.46
CA TRP A 478 0.21 16.94 23.45
C TRP A 478 -1.27 16.78 23.85
N ARG A 479 -2.20 17.66 23.40
CA ARG A 479 -3.64 17.56 23.72
C ARG A 479 -4.30 16.34 23.09
N ALA A 480 -3.83 15.90 21.92
CA ALA A 480 -4.38 14.73 21.21
C ALA A 480 -3.80 13.38 21.70
N VAL A 481 -2.71 13.39 22.48
CA VAL A 481 -2.00 12.19 22.91
C VAL A 481 -2.65 11.62 24.17
N LYS A 482 -3.39 10.50 24.03
CA LYS A 482 -4.19 9.88 25.12
C LYS A 482 -3.37 9.43 26.35
N ARG A 483 -2.15 8.91 26.15
CA ARG A 483 -1.21 8.54 27.24
C ARG A 483 0.15 9.15 26.94
N LYS A 484 0.62 10.04 27.79
CA LYS A 484 1.96 10.64 27.66
C LYS A 484 2.99 9.69 28.30
N PRO A 485 3.92 9.11 27.54
CA PRO A 485 4.81 8.06 28.06
C PRO A 485 5.98 8.60 28.90
N TYR A 486 6.16 9.92 28.99
CA TYR A 486 7.28 10.56 29.67
C TYR A 486 6.80 11.31 30.92
N PRO A 487 6.70 10.65 32.09
CA PRO A 487 6.14 11.28 33.29
C PRO A 487 7.02 12.37 33.92
N ALA A 488 8.34 12.35 33.71
CA ALA A 488 9.24 13.38 34.24
C ALA A 488 10.56 13.47 33.48
N MET A 489 11.13 14.68 33.40
CA MET A 489 12.47 14.95 32.89
C MET A 489 13.25 15.86 33.85
N TYR A 490 14.51 15.57 34.13
CA TYR A 490 15.45 16.50 34.74
C TYR A 490 16.33 17.16 33.67
N SER A 491 16.65 18.44 33.89
CA SER A 491 17.62 19.18 33.07
C SER A 491 18.50 20.04 33.98
N SER A 492 19.82 19.91 33.85
CA SER A 492 20.76 20.77 34.57
C SER A 492 20.79 22.20 34.03
N VAL A 493 20.35 22.42 32.78
CA VAL A 493 20.23 23.76 32.19
C VAL A 493 19.13 24.56 32.91
N TYR A 494 18.01 23.91 33.22
CA TYR A 494 16.93 24.52 34.02
C TYR A 494 17.13 24.35 35.53
N GLY A 495 17.98 23.40 35.94
CA GLY A 495 18.28 23.10 37.34
C GLY A 495 17.17 22.34 38.09
N GLY A 496 16.22 21.71 37.38
CA GLY A 496 15.01 21.14 38.00
C GLY A 496 14.35 19.99 37.23
N ILE A 497 13.30 19.44 37.84
CA ILE A 497 12.44 18.38 37.26
C ILE A 497 11.22 19.03 36.61
N ILE A 498 10.98 18.66 35.36
CA ILE A 498 9.86 19.05 34.51
C ILE A 498 8.88 17.89 34.48
N LEU A 499 7.61 18.17 34.76
CA LEU A 499 6.52 17.17 34.71
C LEU A 499 5.62 17.36 33.50
N ASP A 500 5.69 18.50 32.82
CA ASP A 500 4.94 18.76 31.59
C ASP A 500 5.75 18.25 30.38
N PRO A 501 5.29 17.21 29.66
CA PRO A 501 5.99 16.68 28.49
C PRO A 501 6.17 17.69 27.36
N ALA A 502 5.31 18.72 27.29
CA ALA A 502 5.46 19.80 26.32
C ALA A 502 6.73 20.63 26.53
N LEU A 503 7.23 20.68 27.77
CA LEU A 503 8.40 21.48 28.16
C LEU A 503 9.67 20.64 28.32
N MET A 504 9.61 19.34 28.00
CA MET A 504 10.76 18.43 28.02
C MET A 504 11.64 18.63 26.77
N VAL A 505 12.27 19.80 26.66
CA VAL A 505 13.06 20.22 25.49
C VAL A 505 14.55 20.32 25.82
N ILE A 506 15.40 20.13 24.80
CA ILE A 506 16.85 20.31 24.88
C ILE A 506 17.23 21.53 24.03
N PRO A 507 18.12 22.42 24.50
CA PRO A 507 18.59 23.56 23.72
C PRO A 507 19.27 23.13 22.40
N ILE A 508 18.96 23.81 21.29
CA ILE A 508 19.53 23.51 19.97
C ILE A 508 21.05 23.78 19.90
N ASP A 509 21.54 24.68 20.75
CA ASP A 509 22.94 25.07 20.90
C ASP A 509 23.73 24.12 21.82
N ASP A 510 23.09 23.06 22.35
CA ASP A 510 23.78 21.99 23.06
C ASP A 510 24.57 21.11 22.08
N HIS A 511 25.88 20.97 22.31
CA HIS A 511 26.79 20.24 21.41
C HIS A 511 26.43 18.77 21.21
N MET A 512 25.67 18.15 22.12
CA MET A 512 25.14 16.81 21.90
C MET A 512 24.17 16.77 20.70
N VAL A 513 23.35 17.82 20.52
CA VAL A 513 22.29 17.88 19.50
C VAL A 513 22.87 18.06 18.10
N HIS A 514 23.79 19.01 17.92
CA HIS A 514 24.28 19.39 16.59
C HIS A 514 25.71 18.92 16.27
N ARG A 515 26.42 18.29 17.23
CA ARG A 515 27.75 17.66 17.02
C ARG A 515 27.82 16.20 17.46
N GLY A 516 26.82 15.68 18.18
CA GLY A 516 26.89 14.33 18.75
C GLY A 516 27.87 14.21 19.92
N HIS A 517 28.31 15.33 20.52
CA HIS A 517 29.25 15.34 21.65
C HIS A 517 28.54 15.08 22.97
N GLY A 518 28.02 13.87 23.13
CA GLY A 518 27.32 13.42 24.33
C GLY A 518 27.40 11.91 24.56
N VAL A 519 27.15 11.53 25.80
CA VAL A 519 27.06 10.14 26.25
C VAL A 519 25.76 9.89 27.00
N PHE A 520 25.33 8.63 27.08
CA PHE A 520 24.06 8.31 27.72
C PHE A 520 24.07 6.95 28.39
N ASP A 521 23.09 6.73 29.25
CA ASP A 521 22.85 5.46 29.91
C ASP A 521 21.35 5.25 30.17
N THR A 522 20.98 4.05 30.62
CA THR A 522 19.62 3.65 30.92
C THR A 522 19.63 2.64 32.05
N ALA A 523 18.94 2.94 33.14
CA ALA A 523 18.64 2.03 34.23
C ALA A 523 17.16 1.63 34.19
N ILE A 524 16.82 0.47 34.75
CA ILE A 524 15.43 -0.02 34.81
C ILE A 524 14.80 0.42 36.12
N ILE A 525 13.54 0.82 36.06
CA ILE A 525 12.66 0.97 37.22
C ILE A 525 11.75 -0.25 37.24
N LEU A 526 11.86 -1.09 38.27
CA LEU A 526 11.03 -2.29 38.43
C LEU A 526 10.54 -2.43 39.86
N ASP A 527 9.22 -2.52 40.01
CA ASP A 527 8.51 -2.62 41.29
C ASP A 527 8.95 -1.55 42.31
N GLY A 528 9.26 -0.36 41.79
CA GLY A 528 9.71 0.78 42.58
C GLY A 528 11.18 0.78 43.00
N TYR A 529 12.02 -0.02 42.35
CA TYR A 529 13.47 -0.04 42.54
C TYR A 529 14.20 0.34 41.26
N LEU A 530 15.29 1.08 41.39
CA LEU A 530 16.26 1.29 40.31
C LEU A 530 17.28 0.16 40.33
N TYR A 531 17.32 -0.62 39.25
CA TYR A 531 18.21 -1.77 39.13
C TYR A 531 19.59 -1.37 38.57
N GLU A 532 20.65 -1.84 39.23
CA GLU A 532 22.07 -1.59 38.94
C GLU A 532 22.47 -0.11 38.77
N LEU A 533 21.73 0.84 39.37
CA LEU A 533 21.91 2.28 39.14
C LEU A 533 23.36 2.74 39.34
N ASP A 534 24.03 2.31 40.42
CA ASP A 534 25.40 2.73 40.70
C ASP A 534 26.39 2.22 39.64
N VAL A 535 26.14 1.03 39.06
CA VAL A 535 26.93 0.48 37.94
C VAL A 535 26.70 1.30 36.67
N HIS A 536 25.46 1.65 36.38
CA HIS A 536 25.10 2.49 35.25
C HIS A 536 25.65 3.93 35.38
N ILE A 537 25.72 4.50 36.59
CA ILE A 537 26.36 5.79 36.82
C ILE A 537 27.88 5.71 36.57
N GLU A 538 28.55 4.64 37.00
CA GLU A 538 29.98 4.46 36.71
C GLU A 538 30.25 4.32 35.21
N ARG A 539 29.38 3.60 34.48
CA ARG A 539 29.53 3.44 33.02
C ARG A 539 29.36 4.76 32.28
N ILE A 540 28.38 5.59 32.65
CA ILE A 540 28.21 6.89 31.97
C ILE A 540 29.40 7.81 32.26
N LEU A 541 29.94 7.82 33.48
CA LEU A 541 31.11 8.63 33.84
C LEU A 541 32.37 8.15 33.11
N THR A 542 32.54 6.83 32.97
CA THR A 542 33.61 6.25 32.15
C THR A 542 33.47 6.64 30.67
N SER A 543 32.25 6.58 30.13
CA SER A 543 31.96 6.99 28.74
C SER A 543 32.21 8.48 28.55
N ALA A 544 31.82 9.32 29.52
CA ALA A 544 32.05 10.76 29.52
C ALA A 544 33.55 11.08 29.54
N SER A 545 34.33 10.37 30.36
CA SER A 545 35.79 10.50 30.39
C SER A 545 36.42 10.19 29.03
N LYS A 546 36.01 9.09 28.37
CA LYS A 546 36.45 8.76 27.00
C LYS A 546 36.09 9.85 25.98
N ALA A 547 34.90 10.44 26.13
CA ALA A 547 34.42 11.55 25.30
C ALA A 547 34.98 12.92 25.71
N ARG A 548 35.84 13.00 26.75
CA ARG A 548 36.35 14.25 27.33
C ARG A 548 35.26 15.24 27.77
N ILE A 549 34.16 14.71 28.31
CA ILE A 549 33.07 15.48 28.90
C ILE A 549 33.22 15.45 30.42
N SER A 550 33.38 16.63 31.03
CA SER A 550 33.37 16.77 32.48
C SER A 550 31.92 16.69 33.00
N SER A 551 31.65 15.90 34.03
CA SER A 551 30.31 15.90 34.63
C SER A 551 30.07 17.20 35.42
N PRO A 552 28.88 17.85 35.29
CA PRO A 552 28.55 19.02 36.10
C PRO A 552 28.26 18.67 37.57
N PHE A 553 28.11 17.38 37.88
CA PHE A 553 27.77 16.88 39.21
C PHE A 553 28.68 15.74 39.64
N THR A 554 28.90 15.61 40.95
CA THR A 554 29.54 14.44 41.54
C THR A 554 28.66 13.19 41.38
N LYS A 555 29.26 12.00 41.49
CA LYS A 555 28.55 10.72 41.46
C LYS A 555 27.35 10.68 42.40
N ASP A 556 27.54 11.08 43.66
CA ASP A 556 26.48 11.08 44.68
C ASP A 556 25.34 12.05 44.33
N LYS A 557 25.66 13.17 43.70
CA LYS A 557 24.66 14.14 43.27
C LYS A 557 23.88 13.65 42.05
N LEU A 558 24.53 13.00 41.07
CA LEU A 558 23.86 12.31 39.96
C LEU A 558 22.89 11.24 40.48
N ARG A 559 23.35 10.40 41.40
CA ARG A 559 22.54 9.37 42.08
C ARG A 559 21.32 9.98 42.74
N THR A 560 21.50 11.06 43.49
CA THR A 560 20.42 11.77 44.18
C THR A 560 19.40 12.34 43.19
N ILE A 561 19.86 13.00 42.12
CA ILE A 561 19.00 13.56 41.06
C ILE A 561 18.16 12.45 40.42
N LEU A 562 18.78 11.33 40.05
CA LEU A 562 18.10 10.21 39.39
C LEU A 562 17.03 9.56 40.28
N ILE A 563 17.30 9.41 41.59
CA ILE A 563 16.32 8.90 42.56
C ILE A 563 15.17 9.90 42.75
N GLN A 564 15.46 11.20 42.88
CA GLN A 564 14.43 12.23 43.02
C GLN A 564 13.56 12.35 41.76
N LEU A 565 14.16 12.21 40.57
CA LEU A 565 13.45 12.18 39.31
C LEU A 565 12.51 10.97 39.21
N ALA A 566 13.00 9.77 39.53
CA ALA A 566 12.15 8.57 39.59
C ALA A 566 11.01 8.75 40.60
N THR A 567 11.29 9.34 41.77
CA THR A 567 10.27 9.66 42.79
C THR A 567 9.20 10.62 42.26
N ALA A 568 9.61 11.71 41.61
CA ALA A 568 8.70 12.73 41.08
C ALA A 568 7.81 12.20 39.93
N SER A 569 8.30 11.22 39.18
CA SER A 569 7.57 10.60 38.07
C SER A 569 6.39 9.72 38.50
N ASN A 570 6.40 9.24 39.76
CA ASN A 570 5.49 8.20 40.27
C ASN A 570 5.46 6.89 39.44
N CYS A 571 6.40 6.70 38.51
CA CYS A 571 6.52 5.52 37.68
C CYS A 571 7.21 4.41 38.46
N LYS A 572 6.53 3.27 38.66
CA LYS A 572 7.07 2.10 39.39
C LYS A 572 7.58 0.99 38.47
N LYS A 573 7.25 1.06 37.18
CA LYS A 573 7.68 0.14 36.12
C LYS A 573 7.98 0.98 34.88
N GLY A 574 9.24 1.01 34.45
CA GLY A 574 9.68 1.96 33.43
C GLY A 574 11.20 1.90 33.23
N THR A 575 11.72 2.83 32.44
CA THR A 575 13.16 3.07 32.34
C THR A 575 13.52 4.49 32.75
N LEU A 576 14.73 4.64 33.25
CA LEU A 576 15.35 5.92 33.54
C LEU A 576 16.53 6.11 32.59
N ARG A 577 16.35 6.93 31.56
CA ARG A 577 17.38 7.21 30.54
C ARG A 577 17.98 8.58 30.78
N TYR A 578 19.31 8.70 30.69
CA TYR A 578 19.98 9.95 31.01
C TYR A 578 21.24 10.18 30.19
N TRP A 579 21.59 11.45 30.01
CA TRP A 579 22.61 11.94 29.09
C TRP A 579 23.55 12.92 29.79
N LEU A 580 24.84 12.83 29.48
CA LEU A 580 25.84 13.85 29.77
C LEU A 580 26.31 14.45 28.44
N SER A 581 26.23 15.77 28.33
CA SER A 581 26.64 16.54 27.15
C SER A 581 27.79 17.48 27.48
N ALA A 582 28.60 17.82 26.47
CA ALA A 582 29.50 18.98 26.53
C ALA A 582 28.77 20.30 26.83
N GLY A 583 27.45 20.36 26.58
CA GLY A 583 26.54 21.42 27.02
C GLY A 583 26.25 22.48 25.95
N PRO A 584 25.36 23.44 26.25
CA PRO A 584 25.07 24.61 25.41
C PRO A 584 26.34 25.40 25.10
N GLY A 585 26.48 25.92 23.89
CA GLY A 585 27.66 26.67 23.47
C GLY A 585 27.52 27.32 22.11
N ASN A 586 28.65 27.66 21.47
CA ASN A 586 28.63 28.16 20.10
C ASN A 586 28.51 27.01 19.09
N PHE A 587 28.13 27.30 17.85
CA PHE A 587 27.97 26.29 16.80
C PHE A 587 29.28 25.85 16.12
N LEU A 588 30.46 26.10 16.71
CA LEU A 588 31.73 25.63 16.15
C LEU A 588 31.95 24.14 16.46
N LEU A 589 33.01 23.56 15.90
CA LEU A 589 33.37 22.16 16.15
C LEU A 589 34.02 21.95 17.54
N SER A 590 34.72 22.96 18.05
CA SER A 590 35.42 22.87 19.34
C SER A 590 34.46 23.04 20.52
N PRO A 591 34.48 22.15 21.53
CA PRO A 591 33.68 22.29 22.75
C PRO A 591 34.19 23.39 23.68
N SER A 592 35.31 24.06 23.36
CA SER A 592 35.82 25.19 24.14
C SER A 592 34.84 26.37 24.22
N GLY A 593 33.85 26.41 23.34
CA GLY A 593 32.75 27.37 23.37
C GLY A 593 31.61 27.02 24.33
N CYS A 594 31.62 25.82 24.94
CA CYS A 594 30.63 25.40 25.92
C CYS A 594 31.12 25.80 27.33
N PRO A 595 30.47 26.74 28.02
CA PRO A 595 30.93 27.20 29.34
C PRO A 595 30.80 26.12 30.41
N THR A 596 29.78 25.25 30.31
CA THR A 596 29.53 24.16 31.25
C THR A 596 28.89 22.98 30.52
N SER A 597 29.23 21.77 30.95
CA SER A 597 28.51 20.56 30.55
C SER A 597 27.09 20.51 31.08
N ALA A 598 26.25 19.71 30.42
CA ALA A 598 24.85 19.53 30.78
C ALA A 598 24.53 18.07 31.11
N PHE A 599 23.58 17.88 32.02
CA PHE A 599 23.02 16.58 32.40
C PHE A 599 21.51 16.60 32.23
N TYR A 600 21.00 15.63 31.48
CA TYR A 600 19.58 15.45 31.21
C TYR A 600 19.17 14.04 31.64
N ALA A 601 17.95 13.87 32.16
CA ALA A 601 17.43 12.54 32.48
C ALA A 601 15.92 12.51 32.26
N VAL A 602 15.38 11.39 31.76
CA VAL A 602 13.97 11.20 31.47
C VAL A 602 13.54 9.85 32.05
N VAL A 603 12.39 9.85 32.72
CA VAL A 603 11.68 8.62 33.05
C VAL A 603 10.73 8.30 31.91
N ILE A 604 10.72 7.05 31.48
CA ILE A 604 9.85 6.53 30.43
C ILE A 604 8.97 5.44 31.06
N ASP A 605 7.65 5.63 30.99
CA ASP A 605 6.63 4.69 31.46
C ASP A 605 6.46 3.58 30.41
N GLU A 606 7.01 2.40 30.71
CA GLU A 606 7.08 1.24 29.82
C GLU A 606 6.82 -0.03 30.63
N GLU A 607 6.12 -0.99 30.03
CA GLU A 607 5.92 -2.30 30.63
C GLU A 607 7.03 -3.27 30.20
N PHE A 608 7.60 -3.97 31.18
CA PHE A 608 8.60 -5.02 30.93
C PHE A 608 8.05 -6.37 31.32
N SER A 609 8.25 -7.34 30.46
CA SER A 609 7.96 -8.74 30.72
C SER A 609 9.14 -9.60 30.24
N GLN A 610 9.35 -10.71 30.95
CA GLN A 610 10.32 -11.71 30.55
C GLN A 610 9.91 -12.28 29.18
N GLN A 611 10.81 -12.17 28.20
CA GLN A 611 10.57 -12.69 26.86
C GLN A 611 10.80 -14.19 26.83
N LYS A 612 9.81 -14.91 26.31
CA LYS A 612 9.83 -16.39 26.20
C LYS A 612 9.79 -16.87 24.76
N GLU A 613 9.65 -15.96 23.82
CA GLU A 613 9.62 -16.25 22.39
C GLU A 613 10.97 -15.88 21.74
N GLY A 614 11.33 -16.64 20.71
CA GLY A 614 12.57 -16.45 19.98
C GLY A 614 12.41 -15.49 18.82
N VAL A 615 13.47 -14.73 18.52
CA VAL A 615 13.51 -13.80 17.39
C VAL A 615 14.45 -14.25 16.27
N LYS A 616 14.21 -13.68 15.08
CA LYS A 616 15.10 -13.78 13.92
C LYS A 616 16.08 -12.61 13.91
N VAL A 617 17.34 -12.89 13.57
CA VAL A 617 18.39 -11.89 13.37
C VAL A 617 19.08 -12.05 12.02
N ILE A 618 19.81 -11.03 11.60
CA ILE A 618 20.63 -11.03 10.38
C ILE A 618 22.07 -10.58 10.68
N THR A 619 23.02 -10.94 9.83
CA THR A 619 24.31 -10.24 9.81
C THR A 619 24.13 -8.88 9.12
N SER A 620 24.63 -7.81 9.74
CA SER A 620 24.54 -6.47 9.18
C SER A 620 25.61 -6.22 8.11
N ASN A 621 25.25 -5.53 7.03
CA ASN A 621 26.23 -4.97 6.08
C ASN A 621 26.64 -3.54 6.44
N ILE A 622 25.96 -2.91 7.41
CA ILE A 622 26.33 -1.61 7.93
C ILE A 622 27.56 -1.79 8.82
N PRO A 623 28.63 -1.00 8.62
CA PRO A 623 29.85 -1.15 9.40
C PRO A 623 29.60 -0.78 10.87
N MET A 624 30.17 -1.58 11.78
CA MET A 624 30.18 -1.25 13.20
C MET A 624 31.02 -0.01 13.49
N LYS A 625 30.80 0.60 14.64
CA LYS A 625 31.62 1.73 15.10
C LYS A 625 33.07 1.28 15.31
N PRO A 626 34.05 2.14 14.99
CA PRO A 626 35.44 1.90 15.41
C PRO A 626 35.53 1.71 16.94
N PRO A 627 36.46 0.89 17.46
CA PRO A 627 36.55 0.54 18.88
C PRO A 627 36.53 1.72 19.86
N LEU A 628 37.13 2.85 19.48
CA LEU A 628 37.12 4.08 20.28
C LEU A 628 35.69 4.55 20.61
N PHE A 629 34.79 4.48 19.63
CA PHE A 629 33.39 4.87 19.79
C PHE A 629 32.51 3.70 20.26
N ALA A 630 32.80 2.46 19.85
CA ALA A 630 32.01 1.29 20.26
C ALA A 630 32.11 1.03 21.77
N THR A 631 33.30 1.23 22.36
CA THR A 631 33.53 0.95 23.80
C THR A 631 33.02 2.05 24.74
N ALA A 632 32.32 3.07 24.23
CA ALA A 632 31.71 4.16 25.00
C ALA A 632 30.22 4.27 24.64
N LYS A 633 29.34 4.40 25.62
CA LYS A 633 27.90 4.56 25.37
C LYS A 633 27.59 6.01 24.99
N ASN A 634 27.82 6.33 23.71
CA ASN A 634 27.73 7.69 23.17
C ASN A 634 26.51 7.87 22.26
N VAL A 635 26.14 9.12 21.96
CA VAL A 635 24.92 9.43 21.17
C VAL A 635 25.10 9.32 19.64
N ASN A 636 26.27 8.95 19.12
CA ASN A 636 26.51 8.82 17.69
C ASN A 636 25.90 7.52 17.16
N TYR A 637 24.57 7.47 17.04
CA TYR A 637 23.79 6.25 16.81
C TYR A 637 23.43 5.98 15.35
N LEU A 638 23.88 6.80 14.39
CA LEU A 638 23.55 6.61 12.98
C LEU A 638 23.84 5.18 12.47
N PRO A 639 25.02 4.57 12.74
CA PRO A 639 25.26 3.18 12.33
C PRO A 639 24.26 2.20 12.96
N ASN A 640 23.90 2.39 14.24
CA ASN A 640 22.96 1.54 14.97
C ASN A 640 21.56 1.63 14.36
N VAL A 641 21.10 2.85 14.02
CA VAL A 641 19.79 3.08 13.38
C VAL A 641 19.74 2.40 12.01
N LEU A 642 20.75 2.63 11.16
CA LEU A 642 20.81 2.00 9.83
C LEU A 642 20.83 0.47 9.91
N SER A 643 21.50 -0.09 10.92
CA SER A 643 21.59 -1.53 11.12
C SER A 643 20.27 -2.16 11.59
N ILE A 644 19.44 -1.41 12.31
CA ILE A 644 18.07 -1.82 12.68
C ILE A 644 17.15 -1.74 11.47
N MET A 645 17.19 -0.65 10.70
CA MET A 645 16.40 -0.50 9.46
C MET A 645 16.71 -1.63 8.47
N GLU A 646 17.99 -2.00 8.32
CA GLU A 646 18.39 -3.14 7.49
C GLU A 646 17.77 -4.48 7.96
N ALA A 647 17.63 -4.67 9.27
CA ALA A 647 16.99 -5.86 9.82
C ALA A 647 15.48 -5.86 9.54
N GLU A 648 14.81 -4.72 9.72
CA GLU A 648 13.38 -4.54 9.44
C GLU A 648 13.07 -4.81 7.96
N ASP A 649 13.86 -4.25 7.03
CA ASP A 649 13.74 -4.48 5.58
C ASP A 649 13.86 -5.97 5.20
N ARG A 650 14.57 -6.76 6.01
CA ARG A 650 14.78 -8.20 5.83
C ARG A 650 13.89 -9.06 6.73
N GLY A 651 12.89 -8.46 7.38
CA GLY A 651 11.92 -9.14 8.23
C GLY A 651 12.53 -9.80 9.48
N ALA A 652 13.58 -9.20 10.05
CA ALA A 652 14.26 -9.64 11.26
C ALA A 652 14.11 -8.61 12.40
N PHE A 653 14.29 -9.06 13.65
CA PHE A 653 14.13 -8.22 14.84
C PHE A 653 15.30 -7.23 15.01
N ALA A 654 16.52 -7.69 14.78
CA ALA A 654 17.72 -6.88 14.81
C ALA A 654 18.84 -7.54 14.01
N SER A 655 19.90 -6.80 13.77
CA SER A 655 21.12 -7.31 13.14
C SER A 655 22.22 -7.58 14.17
N ILE A 656 23.27 -8.26 13.72
CA ILE A 656 24.48 -8.52 14.49
C ILE A 656 25.67 -8.07 13.66
N TRP A 657 26.56 -7.32 14.30
CA TRP A 657 27.83 -6.92 13.71
C TRP A 657 28.89 -7.99 13.87
N VAL A 658 29.77 -8.00 12.89
CA VAL A 658 30.98 -8.81 12.83
C VAL A 658 32.14 -7.83 12.67
N ASP A 659 33.22 -8.07 13.38
CA ASP A 659 34.41 -7.24 13.26
C ASP A 659 35.18 -7.51 11.94
N GLU A 660 36.18 -6.68 11.66
CA GLU A 660 36.99 -6.77 10.44
C GLU A 660 37.79 -8.09 10.35
N GLU A 661 37.97 -8.80 11.47
CA GLU A 661 38.64 -10.10 11.54
C GLU A 661 37.67 -11.29 11.33
N GLY A 662 36.36 -11.02 11.19
CA GLY A 662 35.34 -12.05 10.96
C GLY A 662 34.76 -12.67 12.25
N TYR A 663 35.01 -12.07 13.41
CA TYR A 663 34.45 -12.50 14.69
C TYR A 663 33.18 -11.73 15.05
N VAL A 664 32.26 -12.41 15.74
CA VAL A 664 31.01 -11.79 16.19
C VAL A 664 31.30 -10.73 17.25
N ALA A 665 30.71 -9.55 17.08
CA ALA A 665 30.87 -8.39 17.94
C ALA A 665 29.65 -8.18 18.86
N GLU A 666 28.71 -7.32 18.46
CA GLU A 666 27.50 -7.01 19.23
C GLU A 666 26.32 -6.66 18.29
N GLY A 667 25.12 -6.52 18.85
CA GLY A 667 23.97 -5.96 18.12
C GLY A 667 23.91 -4.43 18.25
N PRO A 668 22.99 -3.75 17.52
CA PRO A 668 22.89 -2.30 17.51
C PRO A 668 22.66 -1.64 18.88
N ASN A 669 22.10 -2.32 19.86
CA ASN A 669 21.85 -1.75 21.20
C ASN A 669 22.01 -2.78 22.32
N VAL A 670 22.60 -3.94 22.02
CA VAL A 670 22.60 -5.13 22.87
C VAL A 670 23.89 -5.92 22.66
N ASN A 671 24.37 -6.58 23.72
CA ASN A 671 25.41 -7.60 23.57
C ASN A 671 24.78 -8.92 23.10
N VAL A 672 25.62 -9.86 22.65
CA VAL A 672 25.18 -11.19 22.22
C VAL A 672 25.87 -12.24 23.10
N ALA A 673 25.17 -13.33 23.41
CA ALA A 673 25.72 -14.46 24.15
C ALA A 673 25.32 -15.79 23.50
N PHE A 674 26.14 -16.82 23.71
CA PHE A 674 26.06 -18.13 23.08
C PHE A 674 26.23 -19.23 24.12
N ILE A 675 25.51 -20.34 23.95
CA ILE A 675 25.79 -21.60 24.64
C ILE A 675 26.50 -22.51 23.65
N THR A 676 27.66 -23.06 24.01
CA THR A 676 28.38 -24.02 23.16
C THR A 676 27.82 -25.44 23.24
N GLN A 677 28.29 -26.32 22.35
CA GLN A 677 27.99 -27.76 22.39
C GLN A 677 28.42 -28.41 23.71
N GLU A 678 29.48 -27.89 24.33
CA GLU A 678 29.98 -28.34 25.64
C GLU A 678 29.18 -27.76 26.82
N LYS A 679 28.11 -26.99 26.57
CA LYS A 679 27.31 -26.27 27.56
C LYS A 679 28.09 -25.19 28.31
N GLU A 680 28.95 -24.45 27.62
CA GLU A 680 29.61 -23.25 28.16
C GLU A 680 28.90 -21.97 27.69
N LEU A 681 28.72 -21.01 28.59
CA LEU A 681 28.26 -19.67 28.23
C LEU A 681 29.45 -18.84 27.74
N ILE A 682 29.36 -18.32 26.50
CA ILE A 682 30.37 -17.48 25.88
C ILE A 682 29.76 -16.15 25.44
N LEU A 683 30.42 -15.05 25.80
CA LEU A 683 30.16 -13.72 25.26
C LEU A 683 31.40 -13.22 24.49
N PRO A 684 31.21 -12.43 23.41
CA PRO A 684 32.32 -11.72 22.77
C PRO A 684 33.11 -10.85 23.76
N PRO A 685 34.43 -10.70 23.57
CA PRO A 685 35.28 -9.88 24.44
C PRO A 685 34.95 -8.39 24.32
N PHE A 686 35.00 -7.65 25.43
CA PHE A 686 34.60 -6.25 25.50
C PHE A 686 35.68 -5.25 25.07
N ASP A 687 36.75 -5.70 24.42
CA ASP A 687 37.87 -4.85 24.00
C ASP A 687 37.46 -3.88 22.88
N ASN A 688 36.59 -4.34 21.98
CA ASN A 688 36.16 -3.60 20.79
C ASN A 688 34.66 -3.26 20.76
N ILE A 689 33.90 -3.67 21.77
CA ILE A 689 32.46 -3.48 21.88
C ILE A 689 32.09 -2.85 23.22
N LEU A 690 30.83 -2.45 23.38
CA LEU A 690 30.39 -1.87 24.64
C LEU A 690 30.38 -2.91 25.76
N ARG A 691 31.00 -2.57 26.89
CA ARG A 691 30.90 -3.33 28.14
C ARG A 691 29.51 -3.13 28.77
N GLY A 692 28.54 -3.96 28.38
CA GLY A 692 27.16 -3.86 28.85
C GLY A 692 26.99 -4.24 30.33
N CYS A 693 26.27 -3.42 31.11
CA CYS A 693 25.99 -3.71 32.52
C CYS A 693 25.28 -5.07 32.68
N THR A 694 24.21 -5.29 31.92
CA THR A 694 23.46 -6.56 31.92
C THR A 694 24.35 -7.76 31.56
N ALA A 695 25.24 -7.61 30.58
CA ALA A 695 26.15 -8.68 30.16
C ALA A 695 27.17 -9.02 31.27
N LEU A 696 27.70 -8.01 31.96
CA LEU A 696 28.57 -8.23 33.12
C LEU A 696 27.81 -8.89 34.27
N ARG A 697 26.56 -8.48 34.51
CA ARG A 697 25.74 -9.06 35.57
C ARG A 697 25.38 -10.52 35.27
N LEU A 698 25.08 -10.83 34.01
CA LEU A 698 24.89 -12.20 33.53
C LEU A 698 26.14 -13.06 33.79
N LEU A 699 27.33 -12.56 33.47
CA LEU A 699 28.59 -13.27 33.74
C LEU A 699 28.84 -13.49 35.25
N GLN A 700 28.33 -12.63 36.12
CA GLN A 700 28.41 -12.80 37.57
C GLN A 700 27.39 -13.82 38.12
N LEU A 701 26.22 -13.93 37.49
CA LEU A 701 25.13 -14.80 37.96
C LEU A 701 25.22 -16.22 37.37
N ALA A 702 25.66 -16.35 36.11
CA ALA A 702 25.76 -17.62 35.40
C ALA A 702 26.58 -18.72 36.10
N PRO A 703 27.63 -18.44 36.90
CA PRO A 703 28.32 -19.47 37.69
C PRO A 703 27.40 -20.28 38.61
N LYS A 704 26.26 -19.74 39.06
CA LYS A 704 25.25 -20.51 39.81
C LYS A 704 24.70 -21.69 39.02
N LEU A 705 24.57 -21.56 37.69
CA LEU A 705 24.16 -22.68 36.83
C LEU A 705 25.29 -23.69 36.63
N VAL A 706 26.55 -23.29 36.80
CA VAL A 706 27.69 -24.22 36.81
C VAL A 706 27.67 -25.05 38.09
N GLU A 707 27.43 -24.42 39.25
CA GLU A 707 27.26 -25.11 40.53
C GLU A 707 26.07 -26.10 40.52
N GLN A 708 24.99 -25.76 39.81
CA GLN A 708 23.82 -26.63 39.60
C GLN A 708 24.07 -27.74 38.55
N GLY A 709 25.23 -27.78 37.90
CA GLY A 709 25.56 -28.74 36.84
C GLY A 709 24.81 -28.54 35.52
N LYS A 710 24.13 -27.40 35.33
CA LYS A 710 23.43 -27.06 34.08
C LYS A 710 24.40 -26.51 33.02
N LEU A 711 25.34 -25.65 33.42
CA LEU A 711 26.45 -25.17 32.60
C LEU A 711 27.76 -25.84 33.01
N LYS A 712 28.72 -25.94 32.09
CA LYS A 712 30.09 -26.41 32.40
C LYS A 712 31.08 -25.29 32.67
N GLY A 713 30.83 -24.09 32.16
CA GLY A 713 31.73 -22.95 32.30
C GLY A 713 31.10 -21.66 31.80
N VAL A 714 31.71 -20.54 32.19
CA VAL A 714 31.33 -19.18 31.78
C VAL A 714 32.61 -18.44 31.40
N LYS A 715 32.68 -17.89 30.18
CA LYS A 715 33.87 -17.18 29.71
C LYS A 715 33.52 -16.10 28.69
N THR A 716 34.49 -15.23 28.41
CA THR A 716 34.49 -14.41 27.19
C THR A 716 35.41 -15.05 26.16
N GLY A 717 35.08 -14.92 24.87
CA GLY A 717 35.85 -15.52 23.79
C GLY A 717 35.44 -15.02 22.42
N LYS A 718 36.39 -15.02 21.48
CA LYS A 718 36.11 -14.73 20.08
C LYS A 718 35.40 -15.94 19.46
N LEU A 719 34.34 -15.68 18.70
CA LEU A 719 33.58 -16.68 17.96
C LEU A 719 33.48 -16.23 16.51
N THR A 720 33.85 -17.09 15.58
CA THR A 720 33.57 -16.86 14.15
C THR A 720 32.06 -16.94 13.91
N ILE A 721 31.58 -16.33 12.81
CA ILE A 721 30.17 -16.44 12.41
C ILE A 721 29.72 -17.90 12.31
N GLY A 722 30.59 -18.78 11.77
CA GLY A 722 30.29 -20.20 11.62
C GLY A 722 30.08 -20.91 12.96
N GLU A 723 30.96 -20.67 13.93
CA GLU A 723 30.84 -21.23 15.29
C GLU A 723 29.60 -20.67 16.00
N ALA A 724 29.34 -19.37 15.86
CA ALA A 724 28.20 -18.70 16.46
C ALA A 724 26.86 -19.22 15.91
N LYS A 725 26.75 -19.44 14.59
CA LYS A 725 25.56 -20.03 13.95
C LYS A 725 25.40 -21.52 14.22
N ALA A 726 26.48 -22.22 14.61
CA ALA A 726 26.46 -23.63 15.01
C ALA A 726 26.20 -23.84 16.51
N ALA A 727 26.07 -22.75 17.28
CA ALA A 727 25.77 -22.81 18.71
C ALA A 727 24.37 -23.44 18.93
N PRO A 728 24.22 -24.33 19.93
CA PRO A 728 22.90 -24.84 20.33
C PRO A 728 21.90 -23.77 20.73
N GLU A 729 22.35 -22.72 21.41
CA GLU A 729 21.48 -21.64 21.88
C GLU A 729 22.19 -20.29 21.78
N MET A 730 21.40 -19.25 21.53
CA MET A 730 21.88 -17.89 21.34
C MET A 730 20.88 -16.88 21.88
N MET A 731 21.36 -15.74 22.37
CA MET A 731 20.51 -14.69 22.93
C MET A 731 21.12 -13.31 22.77
N PHE A 732 20.27 -12.29 22.68
CA PHE A 732 20.67 -10.92 23.00
C PHE A 732 20.65 -10.68 24.50
N VAL A 733 21.54 -9.82 24.97
CA VAL A 733 21.67 -9.41 26.36
C VAL A 733 21.63 -7.88 26.43
N GLY A 734 20.54 -7.33 26.98
CA GLY A 734 20.25 -5.90 26.96
C GLY A 734 19.65 -5.39 28.27
N SER A 735 19.59 -4.06 28.48
CA SER A 735 19.01 -3.52 29.72
C SER A 735 17.47 -3.53 29.68
N THR A 736 16.83 -3.16 28.56
CA THR A 736 15.36 -3.19 28.45
C THR A 736 14.82 -4.60 28.19
N LEU A 737 15.62 -5.46 27.58
CA LEU A 737 15.34 -6.86 27.32
C LEU A 737 16.51 -7.68 27.89
N PRO A 738 16.44 -8.08 29.18
CA PRO A 738 17.54 -8.73 29.88
C PRO A 738 18.16 -9.88 29.10
N LEU A 739 17.32 -10.83 28.67
CA LEU A 739 17.66 -11.87 27.72
C LEU A 739 16.54 -12.01 26.70
N LEU A 740 16.89 -11.95 25.42
CA LEU A 740 15.98 -12.21 24.31
C LEU A 740 16.52 -13.39 23.49
N PRO A 741 15.84 -14.54 23.48
CA PRO A 741 16.30 -15.71 22.73
C PRO A 741 16.36 -15.46 21.22
N ILE A 742 17.37 -16.01 20.56
CA ILE A 742 17.55 -15.95 19.10
C ILE A 742 17.42 -17.38 18.57
N VAL A 743 16.47 -17.60 17.66
CA VAL A 743 16.17 -18.94 17.10
C VAL A 743 16.56 -19.06 15.63
N MET A 744 16.89 -17.95 14.97
CA MET A 744 17.27 -17.94 13.57
C MET A 744 18.23 -16.78 13.27
N TRP A 745 19.30 -17.04 12.50
CA TRP A 745 20.26 -16.04 12.04
C TRP A 745 20.53 -16.21 10.53
N ASP A 746 20.20 -15.20 9.71
CA ASP A 746 20.30 -15.22 8.24
C ASP A 746 19.64 -16.45 7.62
N ASP A 747 18.39 -16.70 8.04
CA ASP A 747 17.56 -17.82 7.59
C ASP A 747 18.12 -19.22 7.95
N GLN A 748 19.20 -19.28 8.74
CA GLN A 748 19.70 -20.50 9.37
C GLN A 748 19.12 -20.63 10.79
N LEU A 749 18.57 -21.80 11.12
CA LEU A 749 18.09 -22.08 12.48
C LEU A 749 19.26 -22.17 13.46
N ILE A 750 19.10 -21.58 14.64
CA ILE A 750 19.98 -21.80 15.80
C ILE A 750 19.46 -23.03 16.54
N GLY A 751 20.34 -24.00 16.81
CA GLY A 751 19.94 -25.28 17.40
C GLY A 751 18.85 -26.00 16.59
N ASP A 752 17.69 -26.24 17.20
CA ASP A 752 16.51 -26.84 16.57
C ASP A 752 15.45 -25.80 16.14
N GLY A 753 15.78 -24.51 16.18
CA GLY A 753 14.86 -23.42 15.89
C GLY A 753 13.89 -23.09 17.04
N LYS A 754 14.10 -23.64 18.23
CA LYS A 754 13.30 -23.34 19.43
C LYS A 754 14.14 -22.62 20.48
N VAL A 755 13.44 -21.98 21.41
CA VAL A 755 14.05 -21.33 22.56
C VAL A 755 14.67 -22.40 23.45
N GLY A 756 15.97 -22.27 23.70
CA GLY A 756 16.74 -23.25 24.46
C GLY A 756 16.56 -23.17 25.97
N GLU A 757 16.71 -24.30 26.65
CA GLU A 757 16.46 -24.42 28.09
C GLU A 757 17.50 -23.66 28.94
N LEU A 758 18.76 -23.59 28.49
CA LEU A 758 19.80 -22.88 29.23
C LEU A 758 19.65 -21.36 29.12
N THR A 759 19.22 -20.87 27.96
CA THR A 759 18.84 -19.48 27.72
C THR A 759 17.69 -19.08 28.64
N MET A 760 16.68 -19.94 28.80
CA MET A 760 15.59 -19.68 29.74
C MET A 760 16.04 -19.73 31.21
N ALA A 761 16.90 -20.68 31.59
CA ALA A 761 17.44 -20.72 32.94
C ALA A 761 18.29 -19.48 33.28
N LEU A 762 19.03 -18.94 32.31
CA LEU A 762 19.76 -17.67 32.46
C LEU A 762 18.80 -16.48 32.54
N SER A 763 17.73 -16.49 31.74
CA SER A 763 16.66 -15.47 31.77
C SER A 763 15.98 -15.44 33.13
N ASP A 764 15.64 -16.60 33.69
CA ASP A 764 15.04 -16.73 35.03
C ASP A 764 15.97 -16.17 36.11
N LEU A 765 17.27 -16.51 36.08
CA LEU A 765 18.25 -15.97 37.03
C LEU A 765 18.36 -14.44 36.98
N MET A 766 18.37 -13.85 35.78
CA MET A 766 18.42 -12.41 35.62
C MET A 766 17.13 -11.75 36.11
N TRP A 767 15.97 -12.34 35.80
CA TRP A 767 14.68 -11.84 36.24
C TRP A 767 14.53 -11.89 37.76
N GLU A 768 14.94 -12.99 38.40
CA GLU A 768 14.99 -13.13 39.85
C GLU A 768 15.91 -12.09 40.50
N ASP A 769 17.08 -11.80 39.90
CA ASP A 769 17.98 -10.77 40.43
C ASP A 769 17.38 -9.36 40.32
N MET A 770 16.62 -9.08 39.26
CA MET A 770 15.92 -7.80 39.10
C MET A 770 14.74 -7.63 40.06
N VAL A 771 13.99 -8.69 40.36
CA VAL A 771 12.77 -8.66 41.19
C VAL A 771 13.05 -8.89 42.67
N ALA A 772 14.08 -9.68 43.01
CA ALA A 772 14.37 -10.14 44.37
C ALA A 772 15.86 -10.08 44.74
N GLY A 773 16.72 -9.51 43.88
CA GLY A 773 18.14 -9.35 44.16
C GLY A 773 18.43 -8.44 45.35
N PRO A 774 19.69 -8.41 45.81
CA PRO A 774 20.08 -7.67 47.01
C PRO A 774 19.94 -6.15 46.82
N THR A 775 19.76 -5.43 47.93
CA THR A 775 19.63 -3.96 47.95
C THR A 775 20.85 -3.21 47.40
N THR A 776 22.00 -3.87 47.31
CA THR A 776 23.20 -3.35 46.64
C THR A 776 23.03 -3.25 45.12
N GLN A 777 22.11 -4.04 44.53
CA GLN A 777 21.77 -4.00 43.10
C GLN A 777 20.43 -3.31 42.85
N ARG A 778 19.55 -3.27 43.85
CA ARG A 778 18.21 -2.68 43.75
C ARG A 778 18.08 -1.52 44.70
N ILE A 779 18.15 -0.31 44.16
CA ILE A 779 18.05 0.91 44.97
C ILE A 779 16.56 1.29 45.12
N PRO A 780 16.01 1.32 46.34
CA PRO A 780 14.61 1.68 46.55
C PRO A 780 14.37 3.14 46.19
N VAL A 781 13.26 3.40 45.47
CA VAL A 781 12.82 4.76 45.16
C VAL A 781 11.72 5.17 46.16
N PRO A 782 11.87 6.30 46.87
CA PRO A 782 10.95 6.71 47.93
C PRO A 782 9.69 7.40 47.37
N TYR A 783 8.81 6.64 46.69
CA TYR A 783 7.52 7.18 46.24
C TYR A 783 6.67 7.66 47.42
N LYS A 784 5.96 8.78 47.23
CA LYS A 784 4.94 9.22 48.20
C LYS A 784 3.79 8.22 48.16
N GLN A 785 3.35 7.76 49.34
CA GLN A 785 2.20 6.85 49.49
C GLN A 785 0.90 7.51 49.04
#